data_AF-A0A0F0DCH0-F1
#
_entry.id   AF-A0A0F0DCH0-F1
#
_cell.length_a   1.000
_cell.length_b   1.000
_cell.length_c   1.000
_cell.angle_alpha   90.00
_cell.angle_beta   90.00
_cell.angle_gamma   90.00
#
_symmetry.space_group_name_H-M   'P 1'
#
loop_
_entity.id
_entity.type
_entity.pdbx_description
1 polymer ?
#
loop_
_entity_poly.entity_id
_entity_poly.type
_entity_poly.pdbx_seq_one_letter_code
_entity_poly.pdbx_strand_id
1 'polypeptide(L)'
;MMKKSVERASVGAVPNPVRRALSLGLGLFPLLPFLPGCGGGGEDASAAGLGQPEGKTGGAAPTVPTAPTTPAPATAASAYESGVFHHPGLLVTEDAFTRIRAHIKAGDQPWTNWWNTLGVDHFGALDTKPFPLPAVYRADGSKNNLYVDIWRAWSLVLHWKLSDPQDNRYADKAVEFLDAWASTLKVIGTVPPGSTAHDDHTFIILAGIQGHQLAQIGEVLRTYSGWAPASLKRFQDMLLNVFAPICSNFLSDGRIGSHANWDMASMAGAMAIGVFCDKPDLYRLAYDCYAGNNRGKLRSFGNGSIVHGVYYMHPGHFGQWEESGRDQGHSTLGMSLGGDLMEMAWNQGDDLYGLYNNRFLSAAEYVARSNLLDENGKPYAMPYAREQNPTAPHPAPWTEVNQSFQHRRNAWEPIYNHYVNRMGVAAPNVARMVTWCEPNYGGSSDDVMYPTLTQRLSPYAGPMKPPSGLTAHLRGNRVVLSWWGSVGATSYAVKRASQANGPFSLLGTVSSSELLTYSDTPPNGIWFYQITAQGNGAPNTGSNVARIAVPGELRLSLPLNDPNSTGTVGAVLTAAGTRTLVQGTLLDGATWGDGRVNDKAIAFDGQKAGLQLPSGLFADLDDFSISFWAYANGLHWDSCMFYAGQDANAAMAIAPQSGTGVLRFMIFGATFNDAQVVEAPWAMPIRRWVHVAVTLQGNTCRLYVDGTEVGKNEDMLLSPRQVGDQVTFLGRNWAHPSFNGRIQGFRVQAGALSAAEVATLAR
;
A
#
# COMPACT_ATOMS: atom_id res chain seq x y z
N MET A 1 53.03 -30.92 -16.31
CA MET A 1 52.22 -32.17 -16.41
C MET A 1 50.87 -31.86 -15.77
N MET A 2 49.70 -32.25 -16.28
CA MET A 2 49.37 -33.17 -17.38
C MET A 2 48.21 -32.58 -18.20
N LYS A 3 48.16 -32.84 -19.52
CA LYS A 3 47.05 -32.43 -20.40
C LYS A 3 45.83 -33.33 -20.17
N LYS A 4 44.63 -32.81 -20.41
CA LYS A 4 43.62 -33.49 -21.24
C LYS A 4 42.71 -32.46 -21.95
N SER A 5 42.62 -32.62 -23.26
CA SER A 5 41.83 -31.86 -24.24
C SER A 5 40.77 -32.78 -24.86
N VAL A 6 40.16 -32.38 -25.99
CA VAL A 6 39.12 -33.09 -26.80
C VAL A 6 37.68 -32.74 -26.36
N GLU A 7 36.76 -32.26 -27.20
CA GLU A 7 36.82 -31.83 -28.62
C GLU A 7 35.71 -30.80 -28.93
N ARG A 8 35.89 -29.98 -29.98
CA ARG A 8 34.79 -29.21 -30.61
C ARG A 8 34.58 -29.74 -32.02
N ALA A 9 33.36 -30.17 -32.35
CA ALA A 9 32.94 -30.44 -33.72
C ALA A 9 31.99 -29.33 -34.21
N SER A 10 32.24 -28.81 -35.41
CA SER A 10 31.44 -27.76 -36.05
C SER A 10 30.67 -28.30 -37.26
N VAL A 11 29.37 -28.00 -37.38
CA VAL A 11 28.60 -28.20 -38.62
C VAL A 11 27.60 -27.06 -38.84
N GLY A 12 27.70 -26.40 -40.00
CA GLY A 12 26.58 -25.86 -40.80
C GLY A 12 25.70 -24.70 -40.28
N ALA A 13 25.74 -23.56 -40.98
CA ALA A 13 24.54 -22.73 -41.25
C ALA A 13 24.04 -23.06 -42.68
N VAL A 14 22.96 -22.56 -43.30
CA VAL A 14 22.16 -21.30 -43.32
C VAL A 14 20.76 -21.70 -43.90
N PRO A 15 19.57 -21.05 -43.69
CA PRO A 15 19.22 -19.72 -43.15
C PRO A 15 18.13 -19.74 -42.03
N ASN A 16 17.41 -18.61 -41.87
CA ASN A 16 16.17 -18.36 -41.11
C ASN A 16 15.02 -18.10 -42.13
N PRO A 17 13.72 -18.32 -41.84
CA PRO A 17 12.90 -17.20 -41.32
C PRO A 17 11.83 -17.59 -40.27
N VAL A 18 11.13 -16.57 -39.76
CA VAL A 18 9.96 -16.63 -38.85
C VAL A 18 10.24 -16.82 -37.35
N ARG A 19 11.06 -15.93 -36.77
CA ARG A 19 10.78 -15.33 -35.44
C ARG A 19 11.25 -13.86 -35.38
N ARG A 20 10.31 -12.92 -35.55
CA ARG A 20 10.45 -11.49 -35.18
C ARG A 20 9.06 -10.90 -34.90
N ALA A 21 8.77 -10.63 -33.62
CA ALA A 21 7.90 -9.57 -33.10
C ALA A 21 7.44 -9.93 -31.66
N LEU A 22 8.24 -9.60 -30.64
CA LEU A 22 7.79 -9.49 -29.24
C LEU A 22 8.91 -8.91 -28.34
N SER A 23 9.24 -7.63 -28.56
CA SER A 23 9.95 -6.77 -27.59
C SER A 23 9.96 -5.31 -28.09
N LEU A 24 10.00 -4.37 -27.13
CA LEU A 24 10.16 -2.91 -27.28
C LEU A 24 8.92 -2.13 -27.78
N GLY A 25 8.42 -1.25 -26.92
CA GLY A 25 7.24 -0.41 -27.17
C GLY A 25 6.97 0.67 -26.11
N LEU A 26 8.00 1.18 -25.45
CA LEU A 26 7.92 2.33 -24.53
C LEU A 26 9.17 3.20 -24.73
N GLY A 27 8.97 4.46 -25.10
CA GLY A 27 10.07 5.42 -25.26
C GLY A 27 9.76 6.62 -26.16
N LEU A 28 9.89 7.81 -25.57
CA LEU A 28 10.11 9.13 -26.20
C LEU A 28 8.95 9.80 -26.98
N PHE A 29 8.45 10.89 -26.40
CA PHE A 29 8.19 12.14 -27.14
C PHE A 29 8.92 13.30 -26.43
N PRO A 30 9.48 14.28 -27.17
CA PRO A 30 10.34 15.31 -26.60
C PRO A 30 9.59 16.57 -26.13
N LEU A 31 10.19 17.27 -25.17
CA LEU A 31 9.89 18.67 -24.83
C LEU A 31 10.37 19.61 -25.95
N LEU A 32 9.70 20.76 -26.11
CA LEU A 32 10.24 22.14 -26.29
C LEU A 32 9.05 23.15 -26.44
N PRO A 33 9.24 24.49 -26.29
CA PRO A 33 8.22 25.39 -25.72
C PRO A 33 7.74 26.53 -26.65
N PHE A 34 6.74 27.32 -26.21
CA PHE A 34 6.74 28.81 -26.12
C PHE A 34 5.32 29.39 -25.83
N LEU A 35 5.27 30.44 -25.00
CA LEU A 35 4.15 31.40 -24.78
C LEU A 35 4.33 32.64 -25.71
N PRO A 36 3.47 33.70 -25.73
CA PRO A 36 2.16 33.99 -25.09
C PRO A 36 1.07 34.54 -26.08
N GLY A 37 -0.13 34.94 -25.61
CA GLY A 37 -1.05 35.76 -26.43
C GLY A 37 -2.49 36.05 -25.95
N CYS A 38 -2.66 37.14 -25.20
CA CYS A 38 -3.82 38.06 -24.95
C CYS A 38 -5.28 37.79 -25.44
N GLY A 39 -6.23 38.29 -24.61
CA GLY A 39 -7.65 38.57 -24.89
C GLY A 39 -8.57 37.86 -23.87
N GLY A 40 -9.28 38.48 -22.93
CA GLY A 40 -9.97 39.79 -22.90
C GLY A 40 -11.44 39.60 -23.28
N GLY A 41 -12.46 39.93 -22.49
CA GLY A 41 -12.56 40.49 -21.13
C GLY A 41 -14.03 40.44 -20.67
N GLY A 42 -14.40 41.05 -19.54
CA GLY A 42 -15.79 41.16 -19.09
C GLY A 42 -15.96 41.24 -17.57
N GLU A 43 -16.24 42.42 -17.06
CA GLU A 43 -16.55 42.70 -15.65
C GLU A 43 -18.07 42.64 -15.37
N ASP A 44 -18.42 42.84 -14.09
CA ASP A 44 -19.74 43.21 -13.56
C ASP A 44 -20.91 42.21 -13.56
N ALA A 45 -21.93 42.32 -12.68
CA ALA A 45 -21.96 42.80 -11.29
C ALA A 45 -23.35 42.51 -10.66
N SER A 46 -23.37 42.06 -9.40
CA SER A 46 -24.35 42.39 -8.35
C SER A 46 -25.87 42.02 -8.44
N ALA A 47 -26.38 41.74 -7.22
CA ALA A 47 -27.67 42.18 -6.65
C ALA A 47 -28.92 41.27 -6.66
N ALA A 48 -29.40 40.98 -5.43
CA ALA A 48 -30.78 40.82 -4.92
C ALA A 48 -31.81 39.92 -5.67
N GLY A 49 -32.78 39.27 -5.00
CA GLY A 49 -33.15 39.22 -3.59
C GLY A 49 -34.67 39.02 -3.42
N LEU A 50 -35.09 38.45 -2.27
CA LEU A 50 -36.47 38.28 -1.77
C LEU A 50 -37.38 37.22 -2.44
N GLY A 51 -38.10 36.45 -1.60
CA GLY A 51 -39.18 35.55 -2.05
C GLY A 51 -39.50 34.34 -1.17
N GLN A 52 -39.90 34.54 0.10
CA GLN A 52 -40.70 33.51 0.83
C GLN A 52 -42.18 33.61 0.43
N PRO A 53 -42.94 32.51 0.56
CA PRO A 53 -43.88 32.47 1.68
C PRO A 53 -43.98 31.11 2.42
N GLU A 54 -44.48 31.19 3.65
CA GLU A 54 -44.96 30.09 4.51
C GLU A 54 -46.22 29.40 3.90
N GLY A 55 -46.66 28.19 4.29
CA GLY A 55 -46.21 27.22 5.29
C GLY A 55 -47.28 26.13 5.55
N LYS A 56 -47.11 25.34 6.63
CA LYS A 56 -47.99 24.24 7.15
C LYS A 56 -47.93 22.88 6.41
N THR A 57 -48.07 21.71 7.05
CA THR A 57 -47.85 21.21 8.45
C THR A 57 -47.92 19.67 8.39
N GLY A 58 -47.10 18.92 9.15
CA GLY A 58 -47.32 17.47 9.28
C GLY A 58 -46.30 16.64 10.08
N GLY A 59 -46.58 16.39 11.36
CA GLY A 59 -46.19 15.18 12.10
C GLY A 59 -44.70 14.86 12.32
N ALA A 60 -44.13 15.29 13.45
CA ALA A 60 -42.83 14.81 13.92
C ALA A 60 -42.96 13.52 14.75
N ALA A 61 -42.04 12.56 14.51
CA ALA A 61 -41.78 11.41 15.39
C ALA A 61 -40.73 11.80 16.46
N PRO A 62 -40.68 11.13 17.62
CA PRO A 62 -39.96 11.66 18.79
C PRO A 62 -38.43 11.61 18.65
N THR A 63 -37.80 12.76 18.80
CA THR A 63 -36.34 12.90 18.94
C THR A 63 -35.89 12.53 20.35
N VAL A 64 -34.96 11.58 20.47
CA VAL A 64 -34.21 11.32 21.71
C VAL A 64 -33.26 12.51 21.97
N PRO A 65 -33.18 13.06 23.19
CA PRO A 65 -32.37 14.25 23.44
C PRO A 65 -30.86 13.94 23.35
N THR A 66 -30.19 14.55 22.38
CA THR A 66 -28.73 14.64 22.35
C THR A 66 -28.25 15.54 23.48
N ALA A 67 -27.35 15.05 24.33
CA ALA A 67 -26.62 15.89 25.27
C ALA A 67 -25.85 16.99 24.53
N PRO A 68 -25.69 18.20 25.10
CA PRO A 68 -25.01 19.29 24.42
C PRO A 68 -23.52 18.96 24.25
N THR A 69 -23.13 18.63 23.03
CA THR A 69 -21.71 18.57 22.65
C THR A 69 -21.16 19.99 22.59
N THR A 70 -20.37 20.37 23.59
CA THR A 70 -19.37 21.43 23.42
C THR A 70 -18.61 21.15 22.13
N PRO A 71 -18.41 22.13 21.22
CA PRO A 71 -17.56 21.89 20.06
C PRO A 71 -16.19 21.45 20.56
N ALA A 72 -15.73 20.28 20.12
CA ALA A 72 -14.32 19.95 20.27
C ALA A 72 -13.52 21.06 19.57
N PRO A 73 -12.43 21.58 20.17
CA PRO A 73 -11.57 22.49 19.44
C PRO A 73 -11.14 21.78 18.17
N ALA A 74 -11.32 22.43 17.02
CA ALA A 74 -11.01 21.83 15.73
C ALA A 74 -9.56 21.32 15.77
N THR A 75 -9.40 20.00 15.65
CA THR A 75 -8.07 19.38 15.49
C THR A 75 -7.39 20.06 14.31
N ALA A 76 -6.18 20.57 14.53
CA ALA A 76 -5.42 21.21 13.47
C ALA A 76 -5.32 20.27 12.26
N ALA A 77 -5.56 20.79 11.06
CA ALA A 77 -5.44 20.02 9.83
C ALA A 77 -4.00 19.48 9.71
N SER A 78 -3.85 18.23 9.28
CA SER A 78 -2.54 17.58 9.19
C SER A 78 -1.62 18.25 8.16
N ALA A 79 -0.33 17.90 8.14
CA ALA A 79 0.59 18.44 7.12
C ALA A 79 0.18 18.06 5.69
N TYR A 80 -0.37 16.86 5.48
CA TYR A 80 -0.91 16.46 4.18
C TYR A 80 -2.00 17.42 3.68
N GLU A 81 -2.93 17.80 4.55
CA GLU A 81 -4.03 18.72 4.22
C GLU A 81 -3.53 20.17 4.12
N SER A 82 -2.95 20.69 5.19
CA SER A 82 -2.55 22.10 5.33
C SER A 82 -1.36 22.50 4.46
N GLY A 83 -0.41 21.58 4.24
CA GLY A 83 0.89 21.87 3.65
C GLY A 83 1.85 22.65 4.57
N VAL A 84 1.55 22.69 5.87
CA VAL A 84 2.39 23.32 6.91
C VAL A 84 3.02 22.23 7.77
N PHE A 85 4.31 22.36 8.08
CA PHE A 85 5.06 21.33 8.79
C PHE A 85 5.40 21.70 10.24
N HIS A 86 5.44 20.68 11.09
CA HIS A 86 5.97 20.72 12.45
C HIS A 86 7.48 20.48 12.46
N HIS A 87 8.19 21.16 13.36
CA HIS A 87 9.64 21.25 13.34
C HIS A 87 10.28 21.42 14.74
N PRO A 88 11.29 20.60 15.13
CA PRO A 88 11.69 19.35 14.50
C PRO A 88 10.55 18.33 14.46
N GLY A 89 10.26 17.77 13.29
CA GLY A 89 9.10 16.88 13.07
C GLY A 89 9.35 15.73 12.12
N LEU A 90 10.61 15.32 11.93
CA LEU A 90 10.95 14.05 11.27
C LEU A 90 10.94 12.90 12.30
N LEU A 91 11.98 12.07 12.42
CA LEU A 91 11.95 10.90 13.32
C LEU A 91 12.01 11.24 14.82
N VAL A 92 12.52 12.41 15.18
CA VAL A 92 12.69 12.81 16.59
C VAL A 92 12.24 14.27 16.76
N THR A 93 11.18 14.47 17.53
CA THR A 93 10.63 15.79 17.88
C THR A 93 11.34 16.42 19.09
N GLU A 94 11.13 17.72 19.34
CA GLU A 94 11.69 18.36 20.55
C GLU A 94 11.15 17.73 21.86
N ASP A 95 9.88 17.30 21.87
CA ASP A 95 9.29 16.58 22.99
C ASP A 95 9.96 15.22 23.19
N ALA A 96 10.32 14.53 22.10
CA ALA A 96 11.09 13.30 22.16
C ALA A 96 12.50 13.53 22.72
N PHE A 97 13.23 14.54 22.25
CA PHE A 97 14.53 14.91 22.82
C PHE A 97 14.43 15.27 24.31
N THR A 98 13.40 16.00 24.72
CA THR A 98 13.15 16.36 26.12
C THR A 98 12.89 15.12 26.98
N ARG A 99 12.08 14.17 26.50
CA ARG A 99 11.86 12.87 27.16
C ARG A 99 13.16 12.05 27.28
N ILE A 100 13.96 11.97 26.22
CA ILE A 100 15.21 11.20 26.22
C ILE A 100 16.22 11.79 27.22
N ARG A 101 16.40 13.13 27.22
CA ARG A 101 17.24 13.82 28.22
C ARG A 101 16.79 13.52 29.65
N ALA A 102 15.49 13.49 29.91
CA ALA A 102 14.96 13.15 31.24
C ALA A 102 15.31 11.71 31.66
N HIS A 103 15.15 10.72 30.76
CA HIS A 103 15.53 9.32 31.03
C HIS A 103 17.04 9.15 31.26
N ILE A 104 17.89 9.79 30.45
CA ILE A 104 19.36 9.78 30.63
C ILE A 104 19.72 10.36 32.01
N LYS A 105 19.11 11.49 32.39
CA LYS A 105 19.33 12.15 33.68
C LYS A 105 18.85 11.35 34.89
N ALA A 106 17.80 10.54 34.70
CA ALA A 106 17.28 9.63 35.72
C ALA A 106 18.11 8.33 35.87
N GLY A 107 18.96 8.00 34.90
CA GLY A 107 19.67 6.72 34.84
C GLY A 107 18.84 5.57 34.27
N ASP A 108 17.71 5.89 33.62
CA ASP A 108 16.75 4.90 33.11
C ASP A 108 17.35 4.08 31.95
N GLN A 109 16.96 2.80 31.89
CA GLN A 109 17.32 1.88 30.83
C GLN A 109 16.16 1.74 29.82
N PRO A 110 16.45 1.62 28.51
CA PRO A 110 17.78 1.43 27.91
C PRO A 110 18.53 2.72 27.54
N TRP A 111 17.89 3.90 27.67
CA TRP A 111 18.44 5.19 27.20
C TRP A 111 19.83 5.51 27.75
N THR A 112 20.07 5.28 29.05
CA THR A 112 21.37 5.57 29.68
C THR A 112 22.49 4.68 29.15
N ASN A 113 22.22 3.39 28.87
CA ASN A 113 23.21 2.53 28.24
C ASN A 113 23.54 2.99 26.81
N TRP A 114 22.52 3.30 25.99
CA TRP A 114 22.74 3.78 24.62
C TRP A 114 23.38 5.15 24.54
N TRP A 115 23.12 6.03 25.51
CA TRP A 115 23.84 7.30 25.67
C TRP A 115 25.34 7.05 25.94
N ASN A 116 25.67 6.10 26.82
CA ASN A 116 27.05 5.72 27.07
C ASN A 116 27.71 5.06 25.85
N THR A 117 26.97 4.26 25.07
CA THR A 117 27.44 3.69 23.79
C THR A 117 27.79 4.79 22.79
N LEU A 118 26.89 5.76 22.56
CA LEU A 118 27.17 6.96 21.75
C LEU A 118 28.36 7.75 22.31
N GLY A 119 28.49 7.82 23.64
CA GLY A 119 29.55 8.49 24.38
C GLY A 119 30.97 7.99 24.07
N VAL A 120 31.12 6.72 23.70
CA VAL A 120 32.42 6.09 23.38
C VAL A 120 32.60 5.78 21.89
N ASP A 121 31.62 6.10 21.04
CA ASP A 121 31.71 5.85 19.61
C ASP A 121 32.62 6.88 18.91
N HIS A 122 33.59 6.39 18.16
CA HIS A 122 34.51 7.17 17.33
C HIS A 122 33.82 8.11 16.32
N PHE A 123 32.56 7.85 15.93
CA PHE A 123 31.80 8.73 15.06
C PHE A 123 31.50 10.10 15.70
N GLY A 124 31.56 10.23 17.03
CA GLY A 124 31.39 11.50 17.75
C GLY A 124 32.64 12.39 17.85
N ALA A 125 33.77 12.02 17.23
CA ALA A 125 35.05 12.71 17.42
C ALA A 125 35.11 14.13 16.79
N LEU A 126 35.43 15.14 17.60
CA LEU A 126 35.44 16.57 17.20
C LEU A 126 36.64 16.98 16.32
N ASP A 127 37.73 16.21 16.30
CA ASP A 127 38.94 16.49 15.53
C ASP A 127 38.87 15.99 14.07
N THR A 128 38.04 14.97 13.83
CA THR A 128 37.87 14.28 12.54
C THR A 128 37.35 15.22 11.46
N LYS A 129 37.84 15.10 10.21
CA LYS A 129 37.44 15.99 9.10
C LYS A 129 36.44 15.34 8.13
N PRO A 130 35.52 16.14 7.53
CA PRO A 130 34.66 15.68 6.44
C PRO A 130 35.49 15.40 5.19
N PHE A 131 35.02 14.49 4.35
CA PHE A 131 35.69 14.12 3.11
C PHE A 131 34.72 14.06 1.91
N PRO A 132 34.11 15.21 1.55
CA PRO A 132 33.05 15.29 0.55
C PRO A 132 33.58 15.07 -0.87
N LEU A 133 32.72 14.55 -1.74
CA LEU A 133 33.01 14.29 -3.15
C LEU A 133 32.03 15.03 -4.07
N PRO A 134 32.46 15.47 -5.26
CA PRO A 134 31.59 16.18 -6.21
C PRO A 134 30.54 15.24 -6.83
N ALA A 135 30.80 13.93 -6.83
CA ALA A 135 29.89 12.90 -7.29
C ALA A 135 30.02 11.67 -6.40
N VAL A 136 28.90 10.96 -6.22
CA VAL A 136 28.81 9.71 -5.46
C VAL A 136 28.10 8.65 -6.31
N TYR A 137 28.71 7.47 -6.41
CA TYR A 137 28.26 6.37 -7.27
C TYR A 137 28.07 5.07 -6.48
N ARG A 138 27.03 4.29 -6.84
CA ARG A 138 26.74 3.01 -6.18
C ARG A 138 27.77 1.91 -6.48
N ALA A 139 28.31 1.87 -7.69
CA ALA A 139 29.19 0.80 -8.16
C ALA A 139 30.66 0.96 -7.72
N ASP A 140 31.07 2.12 -7.18
CA ASP A 140 32.45 2.38 -6.74
C ASP A 140 32.56 2.61 -5.21
N GLY A 141 33.72 3.08 -4.74
CA GLY A 141 33.96 3.35 -3.32
C GLY A 141 33.41 4.69 -2.79
N SER A 142 33.03 5.63 -3.66
CA SER A 142 32.66 7.01 -3.28
C SER A 142 31.46 7.09 -2.34
N LYS A 143 30.51 6.16 -2.48
CA LYS A 143 29.35 6.01 -1.58
C LYS A 143 29.73 5.86 -0.11
N ASN A 144 30.84 5.18 0.17
CA ASN A 144 31.29 4.93 1.53
C ASN A 144 31.64 6.25 2.26
N ASN A 145 32.11 7.26 1.52
CA ASN A 145 32.41 8.57 2.06
C ASN A 145 31.14 9.27 2.57
N LEU A 146 30.07 9.21 1.78
CA LEU A 146 28.80 9.83 2.14
C LEU A 146 28.18 9.17 3.38
N TYR A 147 28.15 7.84 3.45
CA TYR A 147 27.57 7.12 4.59
C TYR A 147 28.33 7.39 5.90
N VAL A 148 29.67 7.34 5.87
CA VAL A 148 30.51 7.52 7.06
C VAL A 148 30.38 8.94 7.62
N ASP A 149 30.33 9.95 6.75
CA ASP A 149 30.11 11.33 7.18
C ASP A 149 28.67 11.60 7.65
N ILE A 150 27.67 10.89 7.11
CA ILE A 150 26.30 10.87 7.65
C ILE A 150 26.27 10.27 9.08
N TRP A 151 26.93 9.13 9.31
CA TRP A 151 26.98 8.51 10.65
C TRP A 151 27.64 9.42 11.68
N ARG A 152 28.72 10.11 11.30
CA ARG A 152 29.39 11.12 12.13
C ARG A 152 28.49 12.29 12.41
N ALA A 153 27.94 12.93 11.38
CA ALA A 153 27.08 14.09 11.54
C ALA A 153 25.85 13.77 12.42
N TRP A 154 25.26 12.58 12.27
CA TRP A 154 24.19 12.10 13.16
C TRP A 154 24.67 11.90 14.61
N SER A 155 25.78 11.19 14.82
CA SER A 155 26.35 10.98 16.17
C SER A 155 26.66 12.31 16.86
N LEU A 156 27.28 13.26 16.16
CA LEU A 156 27.58 14.61 16.64
C LEU A 156 26.30 15.38 16.99
N VAL A 157 25.26 15.32 16.14
CA VAL A 157 23.96 15.95 16.43
C VAL A 157 23.30 15.38 17.68
N LEU A 158 23.37 14.06 17.91
CA LEU A 158 22.85 13.43 19.11
C LEU A 158 23.65 13.84 20.37
N HIS A 159 24.99 13.87 20.29
CA HIS A 159 25.86 14.39 21.35
C HIS A 159 25.48 15.83 21.75
N TRP A 160 25.26 16.71 20.77
CA TRP A 160 24.78 18.08 21.03
C TRP A 160 23.37 18.10 21.63
N LYS A 161 22.39 17.46 20.99
CA LYS A 161 20.98 17.65 21.32
C LYS A 161 20.58 17.01 22.66
N LEU A 162 21.28 15.94 23.06
CA LEU A 162 21.02 15.17 24.29
C LEU A 162 21.90 15.57 25.49
N SER A 163 22.96 16.37 25.31
CA SER A 163 23.73 16.88 26.44
C SER A 163 22.96 17.96 27.23
N ASP A 164 23.14 17.98 28.55
CA ASP A 164 22.56 18.95 29.50
C ASP A 164 23.66 19.45 30.45
N PRO A 165 24.19 20.67 30.29
CA PRO A 165 23.90 21.63 29.23
C PRO A 165 24.41 21.18 27.85
N GLN A 166 23.80 21.70 26.78
CA GLN A 166 24.19 21.38 25.40
C GLN A 166 25.60 21.88 25.06
N ASP A 167 26.45 20.99 24.55
CA ASP A 167 27.79 21.34 24.07
C ASP A 167 27.77 21.68 22.57
N ASN A 168 27.72 22.98 22.27
CA ASN A 168 27.63 23.50 20.91
C ASN A 168 28.79 23.10 20.00
N ARG A 169 29.95 22.66 20.53
CA ARG A 169 31.08 22.20 19.71
C ARG A 169 30.69 21.04 18.80
N TYR A 170 29.77 20.18 19.25
CA TYR A 170 29.23 19.08 18.46
C TYR A 170 28.27 19.55 17.36
N ALA A 171 27.49 20.61 17.59
CA ALA A 171 26.63 21.22 16.58
C ALA A 171 27.45 21.94 15.50
N ASP A 172 28.41 22.79 15.91
CA ASP A 172 29.40 23.41 15.03
C ASP A 172 30.07 22.34 14.14
N LYS A 173 30.44 21.21 14.75
CA LYS A 173 31.07 20.11 14.04
C LYS A 173 30.14 19.44 13.03
N ALA A 174 28.90 19.13 13.40
CA ALA A 174 27.94 18.54 12.48
C ALA A 174 27.63 19.48 11.30
N VAL A 175 27.58 20.80 11.54
CA VAL A 175 27.48 21.82 10.47
C VAL A 175 28.71 21.81 9.57
N GLU A 176 29.94 21.60 10.08
CA GLU A 176 31.15 21.41 9.26
C GLU A 176 30.97 20.27 8.24
N PHE A 177 30.39 19.14 8.66
CA PHE A 177 30.11 18.00 7.75
C PHE A 177 29.01 18.34 6.72
N LEU A 178 27.87 18.88 7.15
CA LEU A 178 26.76 19.18 6.23
C LEU A 178 27.12 20.25 5.20
N ASP A 179 27.82 21.32 5.60
CA ASP A 179 28.20 22.42 4.69
C ASP A 179 29.29 22.01 3.70
N ALA A 180 30.20 21.13 4.11
CA ALA A 180 31.22 20.54 3.24
C ALA A 180 30.58 19.71 2.11
N TRP A 181 29.61 18.85 2.44
CA TRP A 181 28.86 18.10 1.42
C TRP A 181 27.97 19.02 0.56
N ALA A 182 27.25 19.98 1.15
CA ALA A 182 26.40 20.94 0.44
C ALA A 182 27.18 21.77 -0.61
N SER A 183 28.39 22.20 -0.25
CA SER A 183 29.26 22.98 -1.12
C SER A 183 29.78 22.13 -2.29
N THR A 184 30.13 20.86 -2.05
CA THR A 184 30.86 20.03 -3.00
C THR A 184 29.96 19.15 -3.89
N LEU A 185 29.00 18.41 -3.33
CA LEU A 185 28.25 17.37 -4.05
C LEU A 185 27.35 17.95 -5.14
N LYS A 186 27.34 17.32 -6.32
CA LYS A 186 26.51 17.68 -7.49
C LYS A 186 25.84 16.49 -8.16
N VAL A 187 26.35 15.26 -8.00
CA VAL A 187 25.85 14.07 -8.71
C VAL A 187 25.68 12.88 -7.78
N ILE A 188 24.54 12.20 -7.91
CA ILE A 188 24.27 10.85 -7.41
C ILE A 188 24.00 9.96 -8.63
N GLY A 189 24.67 8.82 -8.75
CA GLY A 189 24.52 7.92 -9.90
C GLY A 189 24.89 6.45 -9.61
N THR A 190 24.71 5.54 -10.56
CA THR A 190 25.13 4.13 -10.35
C THR A 190 26.61 3.97 -10.65
N VAL A 191 27.02 4.42 -11.84
CA VAL A 191 28.37 4.24 -12.39
C VAL A 191 28.95 5.61 -12.80
N PRO A 192 30.26 5.84 -12.67
CA PRO A 192 30.89 7.05 -13.18
C PRO A 192 30.76 7.19 -14.71
N PRO A 193 30.71 8.43 -15.25
CA PRO A 193 30.78 8.67 -16.70
C PRO A 193 32.00 7.97 -17.34
N GLY A 194 31.75 7.24 -18.42
CA GLY A 194 32.78 6.44 -19.11
C GLY A 194 33.09 5.07 -18.48
N SER A 195 32.41 4.69 -17.40
CA SER A 195 32.47 3.32 -16.85
C SER A 195 31.87 2.29 -17.82
N THR A 196 32.44 1.09 -17.83
CA THR A 196 31.88 -0.09 -18.53
C THR A 196 31.05 -1.00 -17.61
N ALA A 197 30.88 -0.62 -16.34
CA ALA A 197 30.02 -1.35 -15.41
C ALA A 197 28.54 -1.19 -15.79
N HIS A 198 27.72 -2.19 -15.46
CA HIS A 198 26.29 -2.15 -15.70
C HIS A 198 25.63 -1.05 -14.86
N ASP A 199 24.89 -0.15 -15.50
CA ASP A 199 24.01 0.79 -14.78
C ASP A 199 22.68 0.10 -14.48
N ASP A 200 22.54 -0.40 -13.26
CA ASP A 200 21.30 -1.01 -12.76
C ASP A 200 20.32 0.02 -12.17
N HIS A 201 20.62 1.31 -12.27
CA HIS A 201 19.86 2.43 -11.70
C HIS A 201 19.72 2.42 -10.16
N THR A 202 20.50 1.61 -9.40
CA THR A 202 20.41 1.52 -7.93
C THR A 202 20.75 2.82 -7.17
N PHE A 203 21.18 3.87 -7.88
CA PHE A 203 21.30 5.23 -7.37
C PHE A 203 19.98 5.82 -6.87
N ILE A 204 18.84 5.28 -7.28
CA ILE A 204 17.52 5.69 -6.79
C ILE A 204 17.36 5.37 -5.31
N ILE A 205 17.74 4.15 -4.89
CA ILE A 205 17.77 3.75 -3.47
C ILE A 205 18.76 4.64 -2.70
N LEU A 206 19.95 4.88 -3.26
CA LEU A 206 20.97 5.76 -2.67
C LEU A 206 20.41 7.17 -2.40
N ALA A 207 19.72 7.76 -3.38
CA ALA A 207 19.15 9.09 -3.25
C ALA A 207 18.04 9.12 -2.18
N GLY A 208 17.18 8.11 -2.15
CA GLY A 208 16.12 7.97 -1.17
C GLY A 208 16.65 7.89 0.26
N ILE A 209 17.50 6.89 0.54
CA ILE A 209 18.01 6.62 1.89
C ILE A 209 18.91 7.75 2.40
N GLN A 210 19.91 8.18 1.61
CA GLN A 210 20.86 9.21 2.08
C GLN A 210 20.21 10.59 2.11
N GLY A 211 19.30 10.89 1.19
CA GLY A 211 18.50 12.12 1.23
C GLY A 211 17.64 12.20 2.49
N HIS A 212 17.01 11.08 2.87
CA HIS A 212 16.31 10.93 4.15
C HIS A 212 17.24 11.15 5.35
N GLN A 213 18.33 10.40 5.46
CA GLN A 213 19.28 10.50 6.59
C GLN A 213 19.86 11.91 6.74
N LEU A 214 20.23 12.57 5.63
CA LEU A 214 20.72 13.95 5.64
C LEU A 214 19.65 14.94 6.13
N ALA A 215 18.39 14.77 5.69
CA ALA A 215 17.28 15.60 6.15
C ALA A 215 17.02 15.43 7.66
N GLN A 216 17.16 14.22 8.23
CA GLN A 216 17.08 14.02 9.70
C GLN A 216 18.10 14.88 10.46
N ILE A 217 19.36 14.84 10.03
CA ILE A 217 20.46 15.58 10.69
C ILE A 217 20.21 17.08 10.60
N GLY A 218 19.83 17.57 9.41
CA GLY A 218 19.47 18.97 9.20
C GLY A 218 18.25 19.41 10.03
N GLU A 219 17.21 18.59 10.12
CA GLU A 219 16.00 18.91 10.87
C GLU A 219 16.26 19.15 12.36
N VAL A 220 17.14 18.35 12.98
CA VAL A 220 17.54 18.59 14.38
C VAL A 220 18.39 19.86 14.48
N LEU A 221 19.36 20.04 13.57
CA LEU A 221 20.23 21.23 13.52
C LEU A 221 19.50 22.53 13.17
N ARG A 222 18.28 22.50 12.60
CA ARG A 222 17.48 23.72 12.34
C ARG A 222 17.18 24.52 13.61
N THR A 223 17.30 23.87 14.78
CA THR A 223 17.16 24.50 16.11
C THR A 223 18.45 25.08 16.66
N TYR A 224 19.60 24.88 15.99
CA TYR A 224 20.90 25.40 16.39
C TYR A 224 21.12 26.82 15.86
N SER A 225 21.22 27.80 16.76
CA SER A 225 21.38 29.21 16.40
C SER A 225 22.72 29.57 15.74
N GLY A 226 23.73 28.71 15.83
CA GLY A 226 25.01 28.89 15.14
C GLY A 226 25.00 28.46 13.67
N TRP A 227 23.95 27.79 13.19
CA TRP A 227 23.89 27.41 11.77
C TRP A 227 23.59 28.62 10.89
N ALA A 228 24.62 29.13 10.22
CA ALA A 228 24.51 30.31 9.36
C ALA A 228 23.41 30.13 8.30
N PRO A 229 22.46 31.09 8.13
CA PRO A 229 21.34 30.94 7.18
C PRO A 229 21.76 30.63 5.74
N ALA A 230 22.91 31.14 5.29
CA ALA A 230 23.47 30.83 3.98
C ALA A 230 23.97 29.37 3.85
N SER A 231 24.44 28.76 4.94
CA SER A 231 24.82 27.34 4.97
C SER A 231 23.58 26.44 4.98
N LEU A 232 22.59 26.75 5.84
CA LEU A 232 21.28 26.08 5.84
C LEU A 232 20.65 26.10 4.44
N LYS A 233 20.64 27.27 3.79
CA LYS A 233 20.11 27.40 2.43
C LYS A 233 20.88 26.57 1.41
N ARG A 234 22.23 26.58 1.43
CA ARG A 234 23.05 25.70 0.56
C ARG A 234 22.72 24.22 0.77
N PHE A 235 22.51 23.80 2.02
CA PHE A 235 22.20 22.41 2.34
C PHE A 235 20.80 22.00 1.86
N GLN A 236 19.78 22.84 2.07
CA GLN A 236 18.45 22.66 1.46
C GLN A 236 18.54 22.60 -0.08
N ASP A 237 19.33 23.48 -0.70
CA ASP A 237 19.52 23.49 -2.16
C ASP A 237 20.25 22.23 -2.66
N MET A 238 21.18 21.64 -1.90
CA MET A 238 21.76 20.33 -2.25
C MET A 238 20.68 19.25 -2.25
N LEU A 239 19.85 19.16 -1.20
CA LEU A 239 18.79 18.15 -1.10
C LEU A 239 17.76 18.31 -2.23
N LEU A 240 17.33 19.53 -2.51
CA LEU A 240 16.33 19.83 -3.55
C LEU A 240 16.84 19.65 -4.99
N ASN A 241 18.15 19.83 -5.25
CA ASN A 241 18.70 19.73 -6.60
C ASN A 241 19.37 18.38 -6.91
N VAL A 242 19.90 17.68 -5.91
CA VAL A 242 20.63 16.41 -6.10
C VAL A 242 19.79 15.19 -5.74
N PHE A 243 19.00 15.23 -4.66
CA PHE A 243 18.32 14.05 -4.11
C PHE A 243 16.82 14.00 -4.46
N ALA A 244 16.10 15.10 -4.23
CA ALA A 244 14.66 15.17 -4.44
C ALA A 244 14.20 14.85 -5.88
N PRO A 245 14.88 15.31 -6.96
CA PRO A 245 14.44 15.03 -8.33
C PRO A 245 14.53 13.54 -8.68
N ILE A 246 15.50 12.82 -8.11
CA ILE A 246 15.65 11.37 -8.32
C ILE A 246 14.47 10.64 -7.71
N CYS A 247 14.14 10.96 -6.45
CA CYS A 247 13.03 10.36 -5.71
C CYS A 247 11.68 10.67 -6.38
N SER A 248 11.41 11.94 -6.72
CA SER A 248 10.12 12.36 -7.27
C SER A 248 9.90 11.85 -8.70
N ASN A 249 10.93 11.84 -9.55
CA ASN A 249 10.83 11.27 -10.90
C ASN A 249 10.47 9.78 -10.83
N PHE A 250 11.12 9.01 -9.95
CA PHE A 250 10.83 7.58 -9.79
C PHE A 250 9.38 7.35 -9.32
N LEU A 251 8.94 8.06 -8.27
CA LEU A 251 7.57 7.97 -7.72
C LEU A 251 6.48 8.46 -8.69
N SER A 252 6.83 9.25 -9.71
CA SER A 252 5.88 9.74 -10.72
C SER A 252 5.51 8.69 -11.77
N ASP A 253 6.36 7.67 -11.98
CA ASP A 253 6.19 6.65 -13.02
C ASP A 253 5.13 5.60 -12.64
N GLY A 254 5.03 5.24 -11.35
CA GLY A 254 4.00 4.33 -10.85
C GLY A 254 4.09 2.90 -11.39
N ARG A 255 5.29 2.48 -11.82
CA ARG A 255 5.57 1.17 -12.40
C ARG A 255 5.94 0.13 -11.34
N ILE A 256 5.59 -1.12 -11.57
CA ILE A 256 6.02 -2.28 -10.76
C ILE A 256 7.27 -2.97 -11.37
N GLY A 257 8.13 -2.20 -12.04
CA GLY A 257 9.41 -2.69 -12.61
C GLY A 257 10.57 -2.80 -11.60
N SER A 258 10.26 -2.80 -10.31
CA SER A 258 11.21 -2.67 -9.20
C SER A 258 10.59 -3.17 -7.90
N HIS A 259 11.42 -3.72 -7.00
CA HIS A 259 10.97 -4.17 -5.68
C HIS A 259 10.55 -3.01 -4.75
N ALA A 260 9.72 -3.29 -3.76
CA ALA A 260 9.10 -2.33 -2.85
C ALA A 260 10.08 -1.39 -2.14
N ASN A 261 11.31 -1.85 -1.88
CA ASN A 261 12.34 -1.03 -1.23
C ASN A 261 12.78 0.19 -2.07
N TRP A 262 12.63 0.16 -3.39
CA TRP A 262 12.97 1.29 -4.26
C TRP A 262 12.01 2.46 -4.06
N ASP A 263 10.72 2.15 -4.06
CA ASP A 263 9.64 3.09 -3.76
C ASP A 263 9.72 3.55 -2.30
N MET A 264 9.88 2.63 -1.34
CA MET A 264 9.99 2.98 0.08
C MET A 264 11.16 3.94 0.37
N ALA A 265 12.34 3.69 -0.21
CA ALA A 265 13.48 4.60 -0.08
C ALA A 265 13.16 5.98 -0.70
N SER A 266 12.57 5.99 -1.90
CA SER A 266 12.21 7.23 -2.59
C SER A 266 11.13 8.02 -1.84
N MET A 267 10.17 7.36 -1.21
CA MET A 267 9.13 7.98 -0.39
C MET A 267 9.72 8.55 0.91
N ALA A 268 10.58 7.81 1.61
CA ALA A 268 11.26 8.31 2.80
C ALA A 268 12.12 9.54 2.48
N GLY A 269 12.89 9.51 1.38
CA GLY A 269 13.68 10.65 0.90
C GLY A 269 12.82 11.85 0.51
N ALA A 270 11.78 11.65 -0.31
CA ALA A 270 10.88 12.72 -0.76
C ALA A 270 10.09 13.33 0.41
N MET A 271 9.62 12.52 1.36
CA MET A 271 8.92 13.00 2.56
C MET A 271 9.85 13.82 3.46
N ALA A 272 11.04 13.30 3.77
CA ALA A 272 11.97 13.93 4.69
C ALA A 272 12.53 15.26 4.15
N ILE A 273 12.92 15.28 2.87
CA ILE A 273 13.32 16.51 2.18
C ILE A 273 12.11 17.45 2.05
N GLY A 274 10.91 16.90 1.82
CA GLY A 274 9.65 17.62 1.77
C GLY A 274 9.38 18.46 3.02
N VAL A 275 9.46 17.83 4.20
CA VAL A 275 9.37 18.53 5.50
C VAL A 275 10.51 19.52 5.67
N PHE A 276 11.77 19.07 5.65
CA PHE A 276 12.94 19.91 5.99
C PHE A 276 13.12 21.16 5.09
N CYS A 277 12.62 21.11 3.85
CA CYS A 277 12.72 22.20 2.86
C CYS A 277 11.39 22.94 2.60
N ASP A 278 10.37 22.73 3.43
CA ASP A 278 9.04 23.35 3.30
C ASP A 278 8.42 23.14 1.89
N LYS A 279 8.43 21.89 1.41
CA LYS A 279 7.89 21.44 0.11
C LYS A 279 6.70 20.48 0.29
N PRO A 280 5.47 21.01 0.47
CA PRO A 280 4.28 20.17 0.67
C PRO A 280 3.97 19.24 -0.51
N ASP A 281 4.36 19.57 -1.74
CA ASP A 281 4.10 18.71 -2.89
C ASP A 281 4.98 17.45 -2.93
N LEU A 282 6.22 17.51 -2.39
CA LEU A 282 7.07 16.32 -2.23
C LEU A 282 6.54 15.40 -1.13
N TYR A 283 6.09 15.98 -0.01
CA TYR A 283 5.45 15.25 1.08
C TYR A 283 4.17 14.56 0.61
N ARG A 284 3.28 15.30 -0.07
CA ARG A 284 2.04 14.76 -0.66
C ARG A 284 2.29 13.68 -1.69
N LEU A 285 3.32 13.81 -2.54
CA LEU A 285 3.71 12.76 -3.47
C LEU A 285 4.07 11.46 -2.75
N ALA A 286 4.89 11.53 -1.70
CA ALA A 286 5.27 10.35 -0.90
C ALA A 286 4.05 9.73 -0.18
N TYR A 287 3.22 10.56 0.46
CA TYR A 287 1.97 10.14 1.09
C TYR A 287 1.05 9.42 0.08
N ASP A 288 0.79 10.05 -1.06
CA ASP A 288 -0.13 9.50 -2.07
C ASP A 288 0.39 8.20 -2.69
N CYS A 289 1.71 8.07 -2.86
CA CYS A 289 2.32 6.81 -3.31
C CYS A 289 2.11 5.69 -2.29
N TYR A 290 2.45 5.92 -1.02
CA TYR A 290 2.31 4.92 0.04
C TYR A 290 0.84 4.53 0.24
N ALA A 291 -0.04 5.51 0.34
CA ALA A 291 -1.47 5.30 0.55
C ALA A 291 -2.22 4.76 -0.68
N GLY A 292 -1.56 4.66 -1.85
CA GLY A 292 -2.22 4.33 -3.12
C GLY A 292 -3.31 5.35 -3.49
N ASN A 293 -3.17 6.62 -3.10
CA ASN A 293 -4.20 7.63 -3.29
C ASN A 293 -4.09 8.29 -4.67
N ASN A 294 -5.05 8.01 -5.53
CA ASN A 294 -5.08 8.52 -6.90
C ASN A 294 -5.73 9.91 -7.05
N ARG A 295 -6.27 10.47 -5.95
CA ARG A 295 -7.03 11.75 -5.91
C ARG A 295 -8.14 11.85 -6.96
N GLY A 296 -8.82 10.75 -7.26
CA GLY A 296 -9.88 10.68 -8.28
C GLY A 296 -9.38 10.70 -9.72
N LYS A 297 -8.07 10.61 -9.96
CA LYS A 297 -7.46 10.50 -11.29
C LYS A 297 -7.08 9.05 -11.57
N LEU A 298 -6.89 8.69 -12.83
CA LEU A 298 -6.21 7.44 -13.17
C LEU A 298 -4.72 7.59 -12.91
N ARG A 299 -4.19 6.78 -11.98
CA ARG A 299 -2.79 6.69 -11.60
C ARG A 299 -2.48 5.25 -11.22
N SER A 300 -1.26 4.79 -11.49
CA SER A 300 -0.71 3.55 -10.97
C SER A 300 0.36 3.83 -9.93
N PHE A 301 0.65 2.85 -9.09
CA PHE A 301 1.62 2.91 -8.01
C PHE A 301 2.65 1.79 -8.12
N GLY A 302 3.87 2.05 -7.65
CA GLY A 302 4.92 1.05 -7.54
C GLY A 302 4.76 0.14 -6.31
N ASN A 303 5.66 -0.83 -6.17
CA ASN A 303 5.58 -1.87 -5.14
C ASN A 303 5.69 -1.34 -3.70
N GLY A 304 6.20 -0.13 -3.47
CA GLY A 304 6.19 0.47 -2.13
C GLY A 304 4.82 0.99 -1.67
N SER A 305 3.83 1.07 -2.55
CA SER A 305 2.46 1.37 -2.12
C SER A 305 1.96 0.27 -1.17
N ILE A 306 1.31 0.62 -0.05
CA ILE A 306 0.96 -0.36 1.00
C ILE A 306 0.04 -1.48 0.52
N VAL A 307 -0.72 -1.23 -0.54
CA VAL A 307 -1.61 -2.19 -1.21
C VAL A 307 -0.86 -3.17 -2.12
N HIS A 308 0.25 -2.74 -2.73
CA HIS A 308 1.10 -3.57 -3.60
C HIS A 308 2.23 -4.27 -2.81
N GLY A 309 2.92 -3.54 -1.93
CA GLY A 309 3.97 -4.10 -1.07
C GLY A 309 3.45 -5.17 -0.11
N VAL A 310 2.15 -5.16 0.17
CA VAL A 310 1.43 -6.22 0.89
C VAL A 310 0.32 -6.79 0.02
N TYR A 311 0.63 -7.26 -1.19
CA TYR A 311 -0.38 -7.66 -2.18
C TYR A 311 -1.28 -8.84 -1.75
N TYR A 312 -0.86 -9.68 -0.78
CA TYR A 312 -1.66 -10.79 -0.28
C TYR A 312 -1.87 -10.79 1.23
N MET A 313 -3.14 -10.79 1.65
CA MET A 313 -3.58 -10.86 3.04
C MET A 313 -4.11 -12.25 3.38
N HIS A 314 -3.27 -13.06 4.05
CA HIS A 314 -3.62 -14.36 4.61
C HIS A 314 -4.53 -14.19 5.86
N PRO A 315 -5.25 -15.24 6.29
CA PRO A 315 -6.05 -15.19 7.52
C PRO A 315 -5.24 -14.80 8.75
N GLY A 316 -5.86 -14.08 9.68
CA GLY A 316 -5.25 -13.57 10.90
C GLY A 316 -4.50 -12.25 10.72
N HIS A 317 -4.87 -11.46 9.71
CA HIS A 317 -4.18 -10.23 9.28
C HIS A 317 -2.68 -10.44 9.10
N PHE A 318 -2.33 -11.46 8.33
CA PHE A 318 -0.95 -11.86 8.09
C PHE A 318 -0.59 -11.54 6.64
N GLY A 319 0.08 -10.40 6.45
CA GLY A 319 0.30 -9.80 5.13
C GLY A 319 1.63 -10.21 4.53
N GLN A 320 1.60 -10.87 3.38
CA GLN A 320 2.81 -11.21 2.65
C GLN A 320 3.46 -9.96 2.07
N TRP A 321 4.71 -9.71 2.44
CA TRP A 321 5.52 -8.60 1.95
C TRP A 321 6.22 -8.97 0.63
N GLU A 322 6.22 -8.10 -0.39
CA GLU A 322 6.73 -8.37 -1.75
C GLU A 322 8.20 -8.88 -1.78
N GLU A 323 9.09 -8.33 -0.95
CA GLU A 323 10.49 -8.78 -0.91
C GLU A 323 10.68 -10.16 -0.23
N SER A 324 9.62 -10.81 0.27
CA SER A 324 9.71 -12.05 1.07
C SER A 324 10.22 -13.25 0.27
N GLY A 325 9.96 -13.30 -1.05
CA GLY A 325 10.51 -14.34 -1.93
C GLY A 325 12.01 -14.17 -2.20
N ARG A 326 12.57 -13.00 -1.90
CA ARG A 326 13.95 -12.62 -2.25
C ARG A 326 14.96 -13.00 -1.17
N ASP A 327 14.96 -12.30 -0.03
CA ASP A 327 15.75 -12.62 1.16
C ASP A 327 15.35 -11.76 2.39
N GLN A 328 15.81 -12.15 3.59
CA GLN A 328 15.48 -11.44 4.83
C GLN A 328 16.18 -10.09 4.99
N GLY A 329 17.32 -9.85 4.31
CA GLY A 329 18.00 -8.55 4.30
C GLY A 329 17.17 -7.47 3.63
N HIS A 330 16.56 -7.80 2.49
CA HIS A 330 15.62 -6.93 1.77
C HIS A 330 14.22 -6.90 2.40
N SER A 331 13.72 -8.03 2.92
CA SER A 331 12.44 -8.05 3.65
C SER A 331 12.47 -7.11 4.87
N THR A 332 13.56 -7.15 5.65
CA THR A 332 13.72 -6.24 6.80
C THR A 332 14.00 -4.79 6.39
N LEU A 333 14.59 -4.52 5.22
CA LEU A 333 14.80 -3.15 4.72
C LEU A 333 13.47 -2.40 4.56
N GLY A 334 12.44 -3.09 4.04
CA GLY A 334 11.10 -2.53 3.89
C GLY A 334 10.48 -2.16 5.24
N MET A 335 10.81 -2.92 6.29
CA MET A 335 10.38 -2.62 7.65
C MET A 335 11.06 -1.36 8.21
N SER A 336 12.34 -1.14 7.91
CA SER A 336 13.04 0.08 8.34
C SER A 336 12.51 1.32 7.62
N LEU A 337 12.47 1.27 6.29
CA LEU A 337 12.06 2.41 5.46
C LEU A 337 10.59 2.77 5.66
N GLY A 338 9.71 1.76 5.76
CA GLY A 338 8.29 1.98 6.08
C GLY A 338 8.08 2.46 7.52
N GLY A 339 8.83 1.91 8.48
CA GLY A 339 8.82 2.37 9.87
C GLY A 339 9.21 3.84 10.00
N ASP A 340 10.27 4.25 9.32
CA ASP A 340 10.73 5.64 9.29
C ASP A 340 9.73 6.56 8.57
N LEU A 341 9.21 6.14 7.40
CA LEU A 341 8.22 6.88 6.61
C LEU A 341 6.97 7.22 7.43
N MET A 342 6.41 6.23 8.14
CA MET A 342 5.16 6.44 8.88
C MET A 342 5.37 7.21 10.18
N GLU A 343 6.51 7.09 10.86
CA GLU A 343 6.78 7.90 12.07
C GLU A 343 7.06 9.37 11.72
N MET A 344 7.70 9.63 10.58
CA MET A 344 7.79 10.99 10.03
C MET A 344 6.39 11.56 9.74
N ALA A 345 5.51 10.82 9.07
CA ALA A 345 4.13 11.26 8.82
C ALA A 345 3.34 11.45 10.12
N TRP A 346 3.49 10.54 11.09
CA TRP A 346 2.83 10.61 12.38
C TRP A 346 3.21 11.88 13.16
N ASN A 347 4.50 12.25 13.15
CA ASN A 347 4.99 13.49 13.77
C ASN A 347 4.54 14.77 13.03
N GLN A 348 3.95 14.63 11.84
CA GLN A 348 3.28 15.68 11.07
C GLN A 348 1.74 15.63 11.19
N GLY A 349 1.19 14.76 12.05
CA GLY A 349 -0.25 14.60 12.27
C GLY A 349 -0.96 13.68 11.29
N ASP A 350 -0.23 12.93 10.46
CA ASP A 350 -0.78 12.03 9.44
C ASP A 350 -0.64 10.55 9.83
N ASP A 351 -1.77 9.84 10.01
CA ASP A 351 -1.76 8.42 10.39
C ASP A 351 -1.63 7.49 9.17
N LEU A 352 -0.39 7.27 8.73
CA LEU A 352 -0.07 6.23 7.74
C LEU A 352 -0.04 4.81 8.30
N TYR A 353 0.11 4.64 9.62
CA TYR A 353 0.16 3.34 10.29
C TYR A 353 -1.21 2.64 10.30
N GLY A 354 -2.29 3.40 10.52
CA GLY A 354 -3.66 2.89 10.59
C GLY A 354 -4.25 2.46 9.24
N LEU A 355 -3.64 2.86 8.12
CA LEU A 355 -4.18 2.61 6.78
C LEU A 355 -4.45 1.13 6.50
N TYR A 356 -5.57 0.89 5.80
CA TYR A 356 -6.05 -0.43 5.41
C TYR A 356 -6.13 -1.44 6.58
N ASN A 357 -6.60 -0.99 7.75
CA ASN A 357 -6.71 -1.79 8.98
C ASN A 357 -5.34 -2.28 9.48
N ASN A 358 -4.38 -1.36 9.64
CA ASN A 358 -2.99 -1.63 10.02
C ASN A 358 -2.27 -2.57 9.02
N ARG A 359 -2.41 -2.36 7.71
CA ARG A 359 -1.81 -3.26 6.70
C ARG A 359 -0.28 -3.32 6.81
N PHE A 360 0.40 -2.28 7.31
CA PHE A 360 1.83 -2.37 7.59
C PHE A 360 2.16 -3.27 8.81
N LEU A 361 1.35 -3.27 9.87
CA LEU A 361 1.52 -4.24 10.97
C LEU A 361 1.40 -5.68 10.47
N SER A 362 0.51 -5.94 9.50
CA SER A 362 0.35 -7.27 8.90
C SER A 362 1.63 -7.76 8.20
N ALA A 363 2.36 -6.84 7.55
CA ALA A 363 3.66 -7.13 6.95
C ALA A 363 4.77 -7.24 8.00
N ALA A 364 4.77 -6.36 9.01
CA ALA A 364 5.78 -6.38 10.07
C ALA A 364 5.73 -7.66 10.90
N GLU A 365 4.55 -8.16 11.25
CA GLU A 365 4.40 -9.47 11.92
C GLU A 365 4.81 -10.63 11.00
N TYR A 366 4.53 -10.54 9.69
CA TYR A 366 4.93 -11.55 8.70
C TYR A 366 6.45 -11.63 8.53
N VAL A 367 7.10 -10.50 8.23
CA VAL A 367 8.56 -10.40 8.07
C VAL A 367 9.29 -10.72 9.38
N ALA A 368 8.76 -10.27 10.52
CA ALA A 368 9.32 -10.64 11.82
C ALA A 368 9.27 -12.17 12.01
N ARG A 369 8.13 -12.82 11.71
CA ARG A 369 8.00 -14.27 11.87
C ARG A 369 8.85 -15.06 10.88
N SER A 370 9.01 -14.62 9.64
CA SER A 370 9.88 -15.31 8.66
C SER A 370 11.35 -15.27 9.06
N ASN A 371 11.77 -14.15 9.66
CA ASN A 371 13.14 -13.88 10.11
C ASN A 371 13.46 -14.50 11.48
N LEU A 372 12.45 -14.86 12.26
CA LEU A 372 12.60 -15.54 13.55
C LEU A 372 12.65 -17.06 13.41
N LEU A 373 13.26 -17.70 14.40
CA LEU A 373 13.23 -19.15 14.59
C LEU A 373 12.25 -19.52 15.73
N ASP A 374 11.79 -20.76 15.73
CA ASP A 374 11.08 -21.36 16.84
C ASP A 374 12.03 -21.75 17.99
N GLU A 375 11.46 -22.27 19.08
CA GLU A 375 12.20 -22.66 20.29
C GLU A 375 13.24 -23.78 20.05
N ASN A 376 13.12 -24.51 18.93
CA ASN A 376 14.04 -25.56 18.52
C ASN A 376 15.07 -25.07 17.48
N GLY A 377 15.08 -23.78 17.16
CA GLY A 377 15.97 -23.19 16.15
C GLY A 377 15.53 -23.46 14.70
N LYS A 378 14.26 -23.83 14.46
CA LYS A 378 13.73 -24.08 13.11
C LYS A 378 12.96 -22.86 12.58
N PRO A 379 13.03 -22.54 11.27
CA PRO A 379 12.16 -21.54 10.66
C PRO A 379 10.67 -21.90 10.81
N TYR A 380 9.83 -20.90 11.08
CA TYR A 380 8.38 -21.09 11.07
C TYR A 380 7.88 -21.41 9.66
N ALA A 381 6.90 -22.31 9.56
CA ALA A 381 6.17 -22.52 8.31
C ALA A 381 5.35 -21.25 7.97
N MET A 382 5.59 -20.68 6.80
CA MET A 382 4.94 -19.45 6.32
C MET A 382 3.94 -19.78 5.20
N PRO A 383 2.73 -19.20 5.20
CA PRO A 383 1.87 -19.23 4.02
C PRO A 383 2.43 -18.27 2.97
N TYR A 384 2.39 -18.65 1.69
CA TYR A 384 2.87 -17.83 0.59
C TYR A 384 1.92 -17.97 -0.61
N ALA A 385 1.42 -16.86 -1.13
CA ALA A 385 0.79 -16.77 -2.44
C ALA A 385 1.88 -16.59 -3.50
N ARG A 386 1.71 -17.15 -4.70
CA ARG A 386 2.73 -17.03 -5.75
C ARG A 386 2.88 -15.59 -6.25
N GLU A 387 4.10 -15.21 -6.58
CA GLU A 387 4.51 -13.82 -6.88
C GLU A 387 5.53 -13.80 -8.02
N GLN A 388 5.47 -12.83 -8.93
CA GLN A 388 6.50 -12.66 -9.96
C GLN A 388 7.60 -11.72 -9.48
N ASN A 389 8.86 -12.04 -9.77
CA ASN A 389 9.96 -11.10 -9.52
C ASN A 389 9.81 -9.87 -10.45
N PRO A 390 9.65 -8.64 -9.92
CA PRO A 390 9.45 -7.43 -10.73
C PRO A 390 10.70 -6.97 -11.52
N THR A 391 11.92 -7.40 -11.17
CA THR A 391 13.16 -6.82 -11.73
C THR A 391 13.80 -7.62 -12.87
N ALA A 392 13.32 -8.82 -13.19
CA ALA A 392 13.93 -9.67 -14.20
C ALA A 392 12.93 -10.59 -14.91
N PRO A 393 13.20 -11.04 -16.16
CA PRO A 393 12.40 -12.03 -16.85
C PRO A 393 12.64 -13.44 -16.26
N HIS A 394 12.24 -13.66 -15.01
CA HIS A 394 12.16 -15.01 -14.45
C HIS A 394 11.02 -15.77 -15.15
N PRO A 395 11.26 -17.01 -15.63
CA PRO A 395 10.22 -17.82 -16.26
C PRO A 395 9.26 -18.47 -15.25
N ALA A 396 9.53 -18.36 -13.95
CA ALA A 396 8.75 -18.97 -12.88
C ALA A 396 8.55 -17.97 -11.72
N PRO A 397 7.35 -17.92 -11.11
CA PRO A 397 7.10 -17.11 -9.93
C PRO A 397 7.80 -17.70 -8.70
N TRP A 398 8.03 -16.86 -7.69
CA TRP A 398 8.30 -17.31 -6.33
C TRP A 398 7.07 -18.02 -5.75
N THR A 399 7.31 -19.02 -4.91
CA THR A 399 6.27 -19.88 -4.31
C THR A 399 6.46 -20.12 -2.81
N GLU A 400 7.50 -19.56 -2.21
CA GLU A 400 7.81 -19.67 -0.79
C GLU A 400 8.61 -18.45 -0.30
N VAL A 401 8.65 -18.24 1.03
CA VAL A 401 9.48 -17.22 1.66
C VAL A 401 10.94 -17.68 1.71
N ASN A 402 11.89 -16.83 1.32
CA ASN A 402 13.30 -17.15 1.47
C ASN A 402 13.78 -16.91 2.92
N GLN A 403 13.81 -17.98 3.72
CA GLN A 403 14.24 -17.98 5.13
C GLN A 403 15.72 -18.41 5.30
N SER A 404 16.56 -18.31 4.26
CA SER A 404 17.92 -18.87 4.23
C SER A 404 18.91 -18.30 5.26
N PHE A 405 18.65 -17.10 5.81
CA PHE A 405 19.44 -16.49 6.89
C PHE A 405 18.56 -15.52 7.67
N GLN A 406 18.90 -15.24 8.94
CA GLN A 406 18.23 -14.19 9.72
C GLN A 406 19.02 -12.86 9.66
N HIS A 407 18.32 -11.73 9.67
CA HIS A 407 18.90 -10.38 9.55
C HIS A 407 18.55 -9.47 10.75
N ARG A 408 19.54 -8.85 11.38
CA ARG A 408 19.39 -7.95 12.56
C ARG A 408 19.47 -6.47 12.15
N ARG A 409 18.39 -5.94 11.59
CA ARG A 409 18.31 -4.55 11.11
C ARG A 409 17.83 -3.58 12.19
N ASN A 410 18.29 -2.32 12.13
CA ASN A 410 17.93 -1.19 13.01
C ASN A 410 16.45 -0.70 12.87
N ALA A 411 15.50 -1.60 12.57
CA ALA A 411 14.21 -1.25 11.96
C ALA A 411 12.99 -1.22 12.90
N TRP A 412 13.05 -1.88 14.06
CA TRP A 412 11.84 -2.37 14.73
C TRP A 412 11.24 -1.41 15.77
N GLU A 413 11.99 -0.37 16.17
CA GLU A 413 11.56 0.59 17.19
C GLU A 413 10.29 1.37 16.77
N PRO A 414 10.19 2.05 15.61
CA PRO A 414 9.01 2.84 15.28
C PRO A 414 7.73 1.99 15.23
N ILE A 415 7.86 0.79 14.65
CA ILE A 415 6.77 -0.18 14.51
C ILE A 415 6.25 -0.63 15.88
N TYR A 416 7.14 -1.07 16.77
CA TYR A 416 6.77 -1.49 18.12
C TYR A 416 6.21 -0.33 18.94
N ASN A 417 6.86 0.84 18.85
CA ASN A 417 6.47 2.01 19.61
C ASN A 417 5.09 2.55 19.19
N HIS A 418 4.76 2.57 17.89
CA HIS A 418 3.42 2.91 17.43
C HIS A 418 2.38 1.85 17.88
N TYR A 419 2.49 0.60 17.41
CA TYR A 419 1.38 -0.34 17.60
C TYR A 419 1.24 -0.80 19.05
N VAL A 420 2.35 -1.07 19.74
CA VAL A 420 2.35 -1.62 21.11
C VAL A 420 2.32 -0.49 22.14
N ASN A 421 3.35 0.37 22.19
CA ASN A 421 3.51 1.33 23.28
C ASN A 421 2.54 2.52 23.22
N ARG A 422 2.19 2.99 22.02
CA ARG A 422 1.24 4.09 21.79
C ARG A 422 -0.20 3.56 21.65
N MET A 423 -0.41 2.53 20.82
CA MET A 423 -1.76 2.05 20.49
C MET A 423 -2.27 0.86 21.32
N GLY A 424 -1.43 0.15 22.09
CA GLY A 424 -1.86 -0.99 22.92
C GLY A 424 -2.30 -2.23 22.13
N VAL A 425 -2.00 -2.27 20.83
CA VAL A 425 -2.24 -3.42 19.93
C VAL A 425 -1.10 -4.41 20.09
N ALA A 426 -1.40 -5.70 20.13
CA ALA A 426 -0.37 -6.74 20.27
C ALA A 426 0.36 -6.97 18.94
N ALA A 427 1.70 -6.90 18.98
CA ALA A 427 2.61 -7.23 17.88
C ALA A 427 3.71 -8.19 18.39
N PRO A 428 3.39 -9.49 18.59
CA PRO A 428 4.27 -10.42 19.31
C PRO A 428 5.57 -10.77 18.56
N ASN A 429 5.56 -10.87 17.22
CA ASN A 429 6.77 -11.15 16.47
C ASN A 429 7.65 -9.90 16.36
N VAL A 430 7.05 -8.71 16.16
CA VAL A 430 7.77 -7.42 16.23
C VAL A 430 8.43 -7.22 17.60
N ALA A 431 7.74 -7.54 18.70
CA ALA A 431 8.29 -7.46 20.06
C ALA A 431 9.54 -8.35 20.26
N ARG A 432 9.50 -9.58 19.73
CA ARG A 432 10.66 -10.50 19.70
C ARG A 432 11.79 -9.93 18.85
N MET A 433 11.48 -9.33 17.70
CA MET A 433 12.47 -8.71 16.82
C MET A 433 13.18 -7.50 17.46
N VAL A 434 12.47 -6.62 18.17
CA VAL A 434 13.09 -5.52 18.94
C VAL A 434 14.11 -6.09 19.94
N THR A 435 13.67 -7.03 20.76
CA THR A 435 14.50 -7.65 21.82
C THR A 435 15.74 -8.36 21.25
N TRP A 436 15.59 -9.03 20.10
CA TRP A 436 16.65 -9.79 19.46
C TRP A 436 17.65 -8.92 18.69
N CYS A 437 17.20 -7.82 18.08
CA CYS A 437 18.06 -6.93 17.31
C CYS A 437 18.78 -5.90 18.17
N GLU A 438 18.13 -5.35 19.22
CA GLU A 438 18.67 -4.25 20.03
C GLU A 438 20.15 -4.44 20.41
N PRO A 439 20.62 -5.58 20.98
CA PRO A 439 22.02 -5.74 21.38
C PRO A 439 23.05 -5.71 20.25
N ASN A 440 22.61 -5.57 19.00
CA ASN A 440 23.43 -5.64 17.79
C ASN A 440 23.22 -4.43 16.86
N TYR A 441 22.43 -3.43 17.26
CA TYR A 441 22.26 -2.21 16.48
C TYR A 441 23.60 -1.49 16.32
N GLY A 442 23.91 -1.05 15.10
CA GLY A 442 25.21 -0.50 14.75
C GLY A 442 25.17 0.30 13.44
N GLY A 443 26.35 0.59 12.88
CA GLY A 443 26.50 1.34 11.63
C GLY A 443 25.93 0.57 10.43
N SER A 444 24.99 1.19 9.71
CA SER A 444 24.33 0.67 8.51
C SER A 444 24.25 1.76 7.46
N SER A 445 24.51 1.44 6.19
CA SER A 445 24.31 2.40 5.08
C SER A 445 22.83 2.67 4.82
N ASP A 446 21.96 1.79 5.29
CA ASP A 446 20.57 1.71 4.85
C ASP A 446 19.58 2.27 5.89
N ASP A 447 19.97 2.27 7.17
CA ASP A 447 19.10 2.55 8.31
C ASP A 447 19.65 3.71 9.15
N VAL A 448 18.81 4.35 9.97
CA VAL A 448 19.27 5.36 10.94
C VAL A 448 19.96 4.68 12.13
N MET A 449 21.03 5.28 12.65
CA MET A 449 21.78 4.74 13.81
C MET A 449 21.14 5.12 15.15
N TYR A 450 21.39 4.28 16.15
CA TYR A 450 20.89 4.40 17.53
C TYR A 450 19.35 4.51 17.66
N PRO A 451 18.55 3.68 16.96
CA PRO A 451 17.08 3.78 17.02
C PRO A 451 16.54 3.62 18.45
N THR A 452 17.15 2.77 19.29
CA THR A 452 16.74 2.64 20.70
C THR A 452 16.99 3.91 21.52
N LEU A 453 18.05 4.67 21.25
CA LEU A 453 18.29 5.95 21.94
C LEU A 453 17.25 7.01 21.56
N THR A 454 16.88 7.05 20.28
CA THR A 454 16.15 8.16 19.66
C THR A 454 14.64 7.93 19.56
N GLN A 455 14.19 6.67 19.44
CA GLN A 455 12.81 6.31 19.14
C GLN A 455 12.11 5.54 20.27
N ARG A 456 12.84 4.82 21.15
CA ARG A 456 12.25 4.01 22.23
C ARG A 456 11.29 4.84 23.10
N LEU A 457 10.08 4.30 23.28
CA LEU A 457 9.09 4.78 24.25
C LEU A 457 9.09 3.88 25.49
N SER A 458 8.56 4.41 26.59
CA SER A 458 8.21 3.59 27.76
C SER A 458 7.19 2.50 27.38
N PRO A 459 7.23 1.31 27.99
CA PRO A 459 6.27 0.24 27.72
C PRO A 459 4.81 0.67 27.91
N TYR A 460 3.90 0.07 27.15
CA TYR A 460 2.46 0.29 27.31
C TYR A 460 1.99 0.04 28.76
N ALA A 461 1.52 1.09 29.43
CA ALA A 461 1.01 1.06 30.80
C ALA A 461 -0.51 1.29 30.90
N GLY A 462 -1.22 1.31 29.76
CA GLY A 462 -2.68 1.47 29.72
C GLY A 462 -3.44 0.17 30.04
N PRO A 463 -4.77 0.24 30.21
CA PRO A 463 -5.61 -0.94 30.38
C PRO A 463 -5.64 -1.79 29.09
N MET A 464 -5.92 -3.09 29.22
CA MET A 464 -6.16 -3.95 28.05
C MET A 464 -7.30 -3.39 27.20
N LYS A 465 -7.05 -3.23 25.90
CA LYS A 465 -8.05 -2.73 24.95
C LYS A 465 -8.90 -3.88 24.40
N PRO A 466 -10.12 -3.62 23.91
CA PRO A 466 -10.85 -4.60 23.13
C PRO A 466 -10.05 -5.00 21.87
N PRO A 467 -10.20 -6.26 21.38
CA PRO A 467 -9.65 -6.64 20.09
C PRO A 467 -10.19 -5.72 18.98
N SER A 468 -9.38 -5.37 18.00
CA SER A 468 -9.77 -4.40 16.95
C SER A 468 -9.70 -4.99 15.55
N GLY A 469 -10.26 -4.28 14.57
CA GLY A 469 -10.14 -4.64 13.16
C GLY A 469 -10.71 -6.02 12.80
N LEU A 470 -11.76 -6.48 13.48
CA LEU A 470 -12.39 -7.76 13.15
C LEU A 470 -12.97 -7.70 11.73
N THR A 471 -12.54 -8.59 10.85
CA THR A 471 -13.18 -8.85 9.56
C THR A 471 -13.79 -10.24 9.50
N ALA A 472 -14.72 -10.44 8.56
CA ALA A 472 -15.34 -11.72 8.24
C ALA A 472 -15.49 -11.82 6.72
N HIS A 473 -14.95 -12.87 6.11
CA HIS A 473 -15.03 -13.10 4.67
C HIS A 473 -15.55 -14.49 4.36
N LEU A 474 -16.35 -14.63 3.30
CA LEU A 474 -16.68 -15.94 2.74
C LEU A 474 -15.49 -16.47 1.95
N ARG A 475 -15.00 -17.66 2.29
CA ARG A 475 -14.00 -18.38 1.48
C ARG A 475 -14.28 -19.87 1.47
N GLY A 476 -14.64 -20.42 0.30
CA GLY A 476 -14.81 -21.86 0.09
C GLY A 476 -15.87 -22.50 0.99
N ASN A 477 -17.06 -21.90 1.08
CA ASN A 477 -18.16 -22.31 1.97
C ASN A 477 -17.87 -22.18 3.48
N ARG A 478 -16.90 -21.34 3.88
CA ARG A 478 -16.59 -21.03 5.28
C ARG A 478 -16.60 -19.53 5.51
N VAL A 479 -16.92 -19.12 6.74
CA VAL A 479 -16.67 -17.76 7.22
C VAL A 479 -15.28 -17.76 7.86
N VAL A 480 -14.36 -16.98 7.30
CA VAL A 480 -13.01 -16.78 7.85
C VAL A 480 -12.94 -15.43 8.56
N LEU A 481 -12.59 -15.46 9.83
CA LEU A 481 -12.47 -14.31 10.72
C LEU A 481 -11.00 -13.92 10.92
N SER A 482 -10.71 -12.63 11.11
CA SER A 482 -9.35 -12.14 11.41
C SER A 482 -9.43 -10.87 12.26
N TRP A 483 -8.58 -10.72 13.28
CA TRP A 483 -8.61 -9.56 14.18
C TRP A 483 -7.23 -9.21 14.75
N TRP A 484 -7.08 -7.98 15.22
CA TRP A 484 -5.91 -7.51 15.96
C TRP A 484 -6.04 -7.78 17.46
N GLY A 485 -4.93 -8.22 18.06
CA GLY A 485 -4.86 -8.50 19.49
C GLY A 485 -4.61 -7.26 20.36
N SER A 486 -4.76 -7.40 21.67
CA SER A 486 -4.42 -6.37 22.67
C SER A 486 -3.24 -6.81 23.52
N VAL A 487 -2.41 -5.84 23.93
CA VAL A 487 -1.41 -6.04 24.99
C VAL A 487 -2.08 -6.61 26.25
N GLY A 488 -1.45 -7.62 26.86
CA GLY A 488 -1.91 -8.30 28.07
C GLY A 488 -2.95 -9.41 27.88
N ALA A 489 -3.53 -9.57 26.68
CA ALA A 489 -4.49 -10.64 26.44
C ALA A 489 -3.81 -12.01 26.35
N THR A 490 -4.38 -13.02 27.01
CA THR A 490 -3.93 -14.43 26.97
C THR A 490 -4.63 -15.25 25.89
N SER A 491 -5.88 -14.88 25.58
CA SER A 491 -6.72 -15.59 24.61
C SER A 491 -7.90 -14.73 24.16
N TYR A 492 -8.62 -15.20 23.13
CA TYR A 492 -9.72 -14.49 22.49
C TYR A 492 -10.92 -15.42 22.35
N ALA A 493 -12.04 -15.05 22.96
CA ALA A 493 -13.31 -15.76 22.79
C ALA A 493 -14.01 -15.29 21.50
N VAL A 494 -14.18 -16.22 20.55
CA VAL A 494 -14.86 -16.02 19.28
C VAL A 494 -16.35 -16.27 19.47
N LYS A 495 -17.21 -15.30 19.14
CA LYS A 495 -18.66 -15.40 19.37
C LYS A 495 -19.47 -15.07 18.11
N ARG A 496 -20.65 -15.67 17.98
CA ARG A 496 -21.61 -15.49 16.87
C ARG A 496 -23.02 -15.20 17.38
N ALA A 497 -23.76 -14.36 16.67
CA ALA A 497 -25.17 -14.06 16.87
C ALA A 497 -25.94 -14.03 15.54
N SER A 498 -27.26 -14.20 15.60
CA SER A 498 -28.18 -13.97 14.46
C SER A 498 -28.69 -12.52 14.36
N GLN A 499 -28.27 -11.66 15.29
CA GLN A 499 -28.60 -10.23 15.32
C GLN A 499 -27.36 -9.40 15.71
N ALA A 500 -27.25 -8.18 15.19
CA ALA A 500 -26.08 -7.31 15.38
C ALA A 500 -25.76 -7.02 16.85
N ASN A 501 -26.78 -6.92 17.70
CA ASN A 501 -26.65 -6.59 19.13
C ASN A 501 -26.63 -7.84 20.04
N GLY A 502 -26.51 -9.04 19.46
CA GLY A 502 -26.57 -10.30 20.19
C GLY A 502 -28.00 -10.80 20.48
N PRO A 503 -28.18 -11.74 21.42
CA PRO A 503 -27.14 -12.32 22.29
C PRO A 503 -26.11 -13.12 21.48
N PHE A 504 -24.83 -13.01 21.89
CA PHE A 504 -23.70 -13.67 21.24
C PHE A 504 -23.36 -14.99 21.95
N SER A 505 -23.36 -16.10 21.21
CA SER A 505 -22.95 -17.43 21.67
C SER A 505 -21.47 -17.68 21.39
N LEU A 506 -20.76 -18.29 22.34
CA LEU A 506 -19.36 -18.71 22.17
C LEU A 506 -19.25 -19.83 21.12
N LEU A 507 -18.33 -19.69 20.17
CA LEU A 507 -17.95 -20.74 19.21
C LEU A 507 -16.65 -21.45 19.61
N GLY A 508 -15.73 -20.72 20.24
CA GLY A 508 -14.43 -21.24 20.66
C GLY A 508 -13.52 -20.15 21.20
N THR A 509 -12.30 -20.55 21.55
CA THR A 509 -11.25 -19.68 22.06
C THR A 509 -9.98 -19.89 21.24
N VAL A 510 -9.27 -18.81 20.92
CA VAL A 510 -7.96 -18.83 20.23
C VAL A 510 -6.90 -18.24 21.16
N SER A 511 -5.72 -18.83 21.24
CA SER A 511 -4.62 -18.35 22.09
C SER A 511 -4.03 -17.04 21.55
N SER A 512 -3.50 -16.18 22.42
CA SER A 512 -2.73 -15.02 21.98
C SER A 512 -1.36 -15.36 21.39
N SER A 513 -0.88 -16.60 21.56
CA SER A 513 0.32 -17.14 20.92
C SER A 513 0.07 -17.74 19.53
N GLU A 514 -1.19 -17.86 19.11
CA GLU A 514 -1.58 -18.40 17.81
C GLU A 514 -1.82 -17.28 16.78
N LEU A 515 -1.97 -17.66 15.51
CA LEU A 515 -2.43 -16.74 14.47
C LEU A 515 -3.90 -16.37 14.75
N LEU A 516 -4.22 -15.08 14.79
CA LEU A 516 -5.51 -14.56 15.26
C LEU A 516 -6.63 -14.68 14.22
N THR A 517 -6.97 -15.93 13.88
CA THR A 517 -7.94 -16.33 12.86
C THR A 517 -8.90 -17.40 13.40
N TYR A 518 -10.10 -17.48 12.83
CA TYR A 518 -11.06 -18.55 13.12
C TYR A 518 -11.93 -18.86 11.88
N SER A 519 -12.28 -20.12 11.67
CA SER A 519 -13.00 -20.58 10.47
C SER A 519 -14.29 -21.32 10.81
N ASP A 520 -15.43 -20.65 10.68
CA ASP A 520 -16.77 -21.15 11.00
C ASP A 520 -17.53 -21.65 9.75
N THR A 521 -18.53 -22.50 9.97
CA THR A 521 -19.44 -23.05 8.94
C THR A 521 -20.88 -22.99 9.45
N PRO A 522 -21.48 -21.79 9.58
CA PRO A 522 -22.84 -21.66 10.04
C PRO A 522 -23.85 -22.08 8.95
N PRO A 523 -25.12 -22.38 9.30
CA PRO A 523 -26.18 -22.55 8.32
C PRO A 523 -26.42 -21.30 7.47
N ASN A 524 -27.13 -21.45 6.34
CA ASN A 524 -27.52 -20.31 5.50
C ASN A 524 -28.31 -19.26 6.31
N GLY A 525 -27.96 -17.99 6.15
CA GLY A 525 -28.50 -16.87 6.93
C GLY A 525 -27.53 -15.71 7.06
N ILE A 526 -27.93 -14.68 7.79
CA ILE A 526 -27.07 -13.53 8.14
C ILE A 526 -26.55 -13.76 9.56
N TRP A 527 -25.24 -13.62 9.74
CA TRP A 527 -24.54 -13.86 10.99
C TRP A 527 -23.68 -12.66 11.37
N PHE A 528 -23.54 -12.46 12.68
CA PHE A 528 -22.78 -11.38 13.28
C PHE A 528 -21.73 -11.98 14.21
N TYR A 529 -20.48 -11.54 14.09
CA TYR A 529 -19.36 -12.04 14.88
C TYR A 529 -18.76 -10.95 15.74
N GLN A 530 -18.31 -11.31 16.94
CA GLN A 530 -17.58 -10.43 17.85
C GLN A 530 -16.50 -11.24 18.59
N ILE A 531 -15.34 -10.61 18.80
CA ILE A 531 -14.25 -11.16 19.59
C ILE A 531 -14.18 -10.42 20.93
N THR A 532 -14.04 -11.14 22.04
CA THR A 532 -13.69 -10.53 23.34
C THR A 532 -12.35 -11.07 23.81
N ALA A 533 -11.45 -10.18 24.23
CA ALA A 533 -10.20 -10.56 24.87
C ALA A 533 -10.45 -11.25 26.22
N GLN A 534 -9.48 -12.07 26.64
CA GLN A 534 -9.43 -12.74 27.92
C GLN A 534 -8.03 -12.55 28.52
N GLY A 535 -7.94 -12.48 29.84
CA GLY A 535 -6.70 -12.21 30.57
C GLY A 535 -6.98 -11.33 31.80
N ASN A 536 -5.94 -11.04 32.58
CA ASN A 536 -6.07 -10.15 33.73
C ASN A 536 -6.36 -8.71 33.25
N GLY A 537 -7.41 -8.08 33.79
CA GLY A 537 -7.84 -6.74 33.37
C GLY A 537 -8.50 -6.68 31.99
N ALA A 538 -8.94 -7.81 31.42
CA ALA A 538 -9.63 -7.82 30.12
C ALA A 538 -10.95 -7.02 30.14
N PRO A 539 -11.25 -6.24 29.09
CA PRO A 539 -12.46 -5.44 29.03
C PRO A 539 -13.71 -6.30 28.74
N ASN A 540 -14.84 -5.88 29.30
CA ASN A 540 -16.15 -6.50 29.00
C ASN A 540 -16.65 -6.19 27.57
N THR A 541 -16.16 -5.10 26.97
CA THR A 541 -16.47 -4.72 25.58
C THR A 541 -15.67 -5.57 24.60
N GLY A 542 -16.36 -6.12 23.60
CA GLY A 542 -15.73 -6.82 22.49
C GLY A 542 -15.28 -5.88 21.36
N SER A 543 -14.78 -6.50 20.30
CA SER A 543 -14.44 -5.85 19.04
C SER A 543 -15.64 -5.16 18.38
N ASN A 544 -15.36 -4.47 17.27
CA ASN A 544 -16.38 -4.20 16.26
C ASN A 544 -17.10 -5.51 15.87
N VAL A 545 -18.38 -5.39 15.53
CA VAL A 545 -19.20 -6.54 15.09
C VAL A 545 -19.05 -6.69 13.58
N ALA A 546 -18.61 -7.86 13.12
CA ALA A 546 -18.52 -8.17 11.69
C ALA A 546 -19.78 -8.92 11.22
N ARG A 547 -20.41 -8.43 10.16
CA ARG A 547 -21.60 -9.02 9.54
C ARG A 547 -21.18 -9.84 8.31
N ILE A 548 -21.81 -10.99 8.11
CA ILE A 548 -21.65 -11.80 6.89
C ILE A 548 -22.95 -12.53 6.54
N ALA A 549 -23.22 -12.74 5.26
CA ALA A 549 -24.33 -13.57 4.78
C ALA A 549 -23.79 -14.89 4.21
N VAL A 550 -24.49 -16.00 4.44
CA VAL A 550 -24.11 -17.36 3.99
C VAL A 550 -25.27 -17.96 3.19
N PRO A 551 -25.05 -18.51 1.97
CA PRO A 551 -23.77 -18.65 1.26
C PRO A 551 -23.31 -17.36 0.56
N GLY A 552 -24.06 -16.27 0.71
CA GLY A 552 -23.78 -14.98 0.10
C GLY A 552 -25.04 -14.13 -0.08
N GLU A 553 -24.88 -12.93 -0.63
CA GLU A 553 -25.99 -12.03 -0.94
C GLU A 553 -25.67 -11.06 -2.10
N LEU A 554 -26.72 -10.44 -2.66
CA LEU A 554 -26.59 -9.48 -3.76
C LEU A 554 -25.95 -8.19 -3.26
N ARG A 555 -24.66 -7.98 -3.60
CA ARG A 555 -23.83 -6.83 -3.23
C ARG A 555 -24.15 -5.60 -4.08
N LEU A 556 -24.37 -5.77 -5.38
CA LEU A 556 -24.62 -4.69 -6.33
C LEU A 556 -25.62 -5.13 -7.41
N SER A 557 -26.55 -4.23 -7.77
CA SER A 557 -27.41 -4.39 -8.94
C SER A 557 -27.59 -3.05 -9.64
N LEU A 558 -27.06 -2.98 -10.87
CA LEU A 558 -27.19 -1.88 -11.81
C LEU A 558 -28.05 -2.37 -12.99
N PRO A 559 -29.33 -1.96 -13.10
CA PRO A 559 -30.22 -2.40 -14.17
C PRO A 559 -29.72 -1.98 -15.56
N LEU A 560 -29.19 -0.76 -15.67
CA LEU A 560 -28.63 -0.18 -16.90
C LEU A 560 -29.58 -0.31 -18.11
N ASN A 561 -30.88 -0.13 -17.87
CA ASN A 561 -31.92 -0.32 -18.87
C ASN A 561 -33.05 0.74 -18.83
N ASP A 562 -32.75 1.94 -18.35
CA ASP A 562 -33.69 3.05 -18.27
C ASP A 562 -34.28 3.40 -19.66
N PRO A 563 -35.61 3.29 -19.86
CA PRO A 563 -36.26 3.67 -21.11
C PRO A 563 -35.99 5.11 -21.55
N ASN A 564 -35.76 6.02 -20.60
CA ASN A 564 -35.48 7.43 -20.88
C ASN A 564 -34.01 7.68 -21.28
N SER A 565 -33.15 6.66 -21.27
CA SER A 565 -31.73 6.78 -21.64
C SER A 565 -30.93 7.75 -20.77
N THR A 566 -31.20 7.76 -19.46
CA THR A 566 -30.54 8.62 -18.45
C THR A 566 -30.00 7.88 -17.23
N GLY A 567 -30.60 6.75 -16.85
CA GLY A 567 -30.37 6.10 -15.56
C GLY A 567 -29.15 5.16 -15.50
N THR A 568 -28.03 5.67 -14.96
CA THR A 568 -26.88 4.85 -14.50
C THR A 568 -26.99 4.45 -13.01
N VAL A 569 -28.18 4.60 -12.42
CA VAL A 569 -28.45 4.37 -11.00
C VAL A 569 -28.77 2.89 -10.74
N GLY A 570 -28.23 2.37 -9.65
CA GLY A 570 -28.50 1.05 -9.10
C GLY A 570 -28.55 1.08 -7.59
N ALA A 571 -28.57 -0.11 -6.99
CA ALA A 571 -28.49 -0.28 -5.54
C ALA A 571 -27.27 -1.10 -5.16
N VAL A 572 -26.57 -0.66 -4.11
CA VAL A 572 -25.47 -1.39 -3.47
C VAL A 572 -25.87 -1.72 -2.03
N LEU A 573 -25.50 -2.91 -1.57
CA LEU A 573 -25.57 -3.30 -0.16
C LEU A 573 -24.19 -3.05 0.45
N THR A 574 -24.11 -2.31 1.55
CA THR A 574 -22.84 -2.13 2.28
C THR A 574 -22.51 -3.38 3.09
N ALA A 575 -21.25 -3.55 3.51
CA ALA A 575 -20.85 -4.63 4.43
C ALA A 575 -21.69 -4.64 5.73
N ALA A 576 -22.12 -3.45 6.20
CA ALA A 576 -23.02 -3.28 7.34
C ALA A 576 -24.47 -3.76 7.10
N GLY A 577 -24.83 -4.15 5.87
CA GLY A 577 -26.17 -4.61 5.50
C GLY A 577 -27.16 -3.50 5.13
N THR A 578 -26.68 -2.26 4.94
CA THR A 578 -27.52 -1.12 4.54
C THR A 578 -27.58 -1.03 3.02
N ARG A 579 -28.77 -0.87 2.43
CA ARG A 579 -28.92 -0.58 1.00
C ARG A 579 -28.81 0.92 0.74
N THR A 580 -27.95 1.31 -0.18
CA THR A 580 -27.80 2.69 -0.67
C THR A 580 -27.90 2.73 -2.19
N LEU A 581 -28.22 3.91 -2.73
CA LEU A 581 -28.12 4.15 -4.17
C LEU A 581 -26.66 4.28 -4.57
N VAL A 582 -26.34 3.81 -5.77
CA VAL A 582 -25.05 3.99 -6.42
C VAL A 582 -25.29 4.44 -7.85
N GLN A 583 -24.51 5.40 -8.32
CA GLN A 583 -24.65 5.96 -9.67
C GLN A 583 -23.30 5.87 -10.38
N GLY A 584 -23.31 5.34 -11.61
CA GLY A 584 -22.13 5.36 -12.47
C GLY A 584 -22.01 6.67 -13.26
N THR A 585 -20.79 7.13 -13.50
CA THR A 585 -20.49 8.29 -14.35
C THR A 585 -20.21 7.81 -15.78
N LEU A 586 -20.95 8.32 -16.76
CA LEU A 586 -20.69 8.06 -18.18
C LEU A 586 -19.40 8.77 -18.62
N LEU A 587 -18.57 8.07 -19.40
CA LEU A 587 -17.33 8.56 -19.98
C LEU A 587 -17.48 8.75 -21.50
N ASP A 588 -16.53 9.50 -22.10
CA ASP A 588 -16.51 9.93 -23.51
C ASP A 588 -17.09 8.91 -24.51
N GLY A 589 -18.17 9.23 -25.21
CA GLY A 589 -18.74 8.36 -26.25
C GLY A 589 -19.70 7.27 -25.76
N ALA A 590 -19.89 7.11 -24.44
CA ALA A 590 -20.94 6.24 -23.91
C ALA A 590 -22.33 6.83 -24.23
N THR A 591 -23.21 6.00 -24.79
CA THR A 591 -24.56 6.38 -25.23
C THR A 591 -25.56 5.32 -24.81
N TRP A 592 -26.81 5.40 -25.30
CA TRP A 592 -27.84 4.40 -25.07
C TRP A 592 -28.34 3.81 -26.40
N GLY A 593 -28.45 2.50 -26.45
CA GLY A 593 -28.99 1.75 -27.59
C GLY A 593 -30.09 0.79 -27.14
N ASP A 594 -30.60 0.00 -28.07
CA ASP A 594 -31.68 -0.95 -27.78
C ASP A 594 -31.19 -2.11 -26.91
N GLY A 595 -31.98 -2.45 -25.89
CA GLY A 595 -31.74 -3.50 -24.91
C GLY A 595 -32.11 -4.90 -25.41
N ARG A 596 -32.41 -5.82 -24.48
CA ARG A 596 -32.78 -7.21 -24.77
C ARG A 596 -34.28 -7.43 -24.93
N VAL A 597 -35.11 -6.67 -24.21
CA VAL A 597 -36.55 -6.95 -24.04
C VAL A 597 -37.41 -5.71 -24.34
N ASN A 598 -37.13 -5.06 -25.47
CA ASN A 598 -37.70 -3.76 -25.86
C ASN A 598 -37.44 -2.64 -24.84
N ASP A 599 -36.36 -2.77 -24.08
CA ASP A 599 -35.80 -1.79 -23.16
C ASP A 599 -34.56 -1.10 -23.77
N LYS A 600 -33.74 -0.44 -22.95
CA LYS A 600 -32.49 0.19 -23.36
C LYS A 600 -31.27 -0.51 -22.74
N ALA A 601 -30.09 -0.21 -23.26
CA ALA A 601 -28.81 -0.65 -22.71
C ALA A 601 -27.75 0.43 -22.96
N ILE A 602 -26.75 0.52 -22.08
CA ILE A 602 -25.61 1.42 -22.31
C ILE A 602 -24.81 0.87 -23.49
N ALA A 603 -24.56 1.73 -24.46
CA ALA A 603 -23.80 1.45 -25.67
C ALA A 603 -22.39 2.06 -25.58
N PHE A 604 -21.40 1.27 -26.03
CA PHE A 604 -19.99 1.59 -26.03
C PHE A 604 -19.46 1.58 -27.48
N ASP A 605 -18.68 2.59 -27.83
CA ASP A 605 -18.37 3.00 -29.21
C ASP A 605 -17.21 2.24 -29.88
N GLY A 606 -16.52 1.37 -29.13
CA GLY A 606 -15.29 0.72 -29.57
C GLY A 606 -14.06 1.65 -29.58
N GLN A 607 -14.14 2.83 -28.95
CA GLN A 607 -13.08 3.83 -28.92
C GLN A 607 -12.77 4.24 -27.48
N LYS A 608 -13.64 5.03 -26.84
CA LYS A 608 -13.38 5.64 -25.52
C LYS A 608 -14.55 5.51 -24.54
N ALA A 609 -15.70 4.99 -24.97
CA ALA A 609 -16.87 4.84 -24.11
C ALA A 609 -16.56 4.07 -22.83
N GLY A 610 -17.23 4.43 -21.74
CA GLY A 610 -17.11 3.73 -20.47
C GLY A 610 -18.18 4.17 -19.48
N LEU A 611 -18.38 3.36 -18.45
CA LEU A 611 -19.13 3.72 -17.26
C LEU A 611 -18.21 3.54 -16.06
N GLN A 612 -17.84 4.62 -15.38
CA GLN A 612 -17.08 4.56 -14.14
C GLN A 612 -18.03 4.33 -12.96
N LEU A 613 -17.75 3.34 -12.13
CA LEU A 613 -18.45 3.11 -10.87
C LEU A 613 -17.61 3.65 -9.70
N PRO A 614 -18.24 4.05 -8.57
CA PRO A 614 -17.51 4.37 -7.35
C PRO A 614 -16.67 3.20 -6.83
N SER A 615 -15.63 3.50 -6.05
CA SER A 615 -14.80 2.51 -5.34
C SER A 615 -15.53 1.88 -4.13
N GLY A 616 -14.99 0.79 -3.56
CA GLY A 616 -15.54 0.14 -2.36
C GLY A 616 -16.73 -0.79 -2.61
N LEU A 617 -16.82 -1.37 -3.81
CA LEU A 617 -17.87 -2.28 -4.27
C LEU A 617 -17.49 -3.77 -4.19
N PHE A 618 -16.19 -4.09 -4.17
CA PHE A 618 -15.62 -5.45 -4.26
C PHE A 618 -14.47 -5.72 -3.28
N ALA A 619 -13.77 -4.71 -2.75
CA ALA A 619 -12.53 -4.89 -1.97
C ALA A 619 -12.71 -5.62 -0.61
N ASP A 620 -13.94 -5.97 -0.23
CA ASP A 620 -14.27 -6.80 0.94
C ASP A 620 -14.56 -8.29 0.60
N LEU A 621 -14.52 -8.67 -0.69
CA LEU A 621 -14.95 -9.99 -1.18
C LEU A 621 -13.79 -10.97 -1.41
N ASP A 622 -13.90 -12.18 -0.82
CA ASP A 622 -13.08 -13.35 -1.19
C ASP A 622 -13.85 -14.23 -2.20
N ASP A 623 -14.84 -15.00 -1.74
CA ASP A 623 -15.83 -15.62 -2.64
C ASP A 623 -16.73 -14.53 -3.26
N PHE A 624 -16.94 -14.57 -4.58
CA PHE A 624 -17.77 -13.58 -5.28
C PHE A 624 -18.39 -14.12 -6.56
N SER A 625 -19.37 -13.39 -7.11
CA SER A 625 -19.82 -13.58 -8.49
C SER A 625 -20.07 -12.25 -9.19
N ILE A 626 -19.81 -12.19 -10.48
CA ILE A 626 -20.19 -11.08 -11.38
C ILE A 626 -21.07 -11.65 -12.49
N SER A 627 -22.13 -10.93 -12.86
CA SER A 627 -22.97 -11.30 -14.02
C SER A 627 -23.54 -10.08 -14.73
N PHE A 628 -23.70 -10.17 -16.04
CA PHE A 628 -24.34 -9.15 -16.88
C PHE A 628 -24.76 -9.73 -18.23
N TRP A 629 -25.64 -9.01 -18.92
CA TRP A 629 -25.92 -9.23 -20.33
C TRP A 629 -25.08 -8.30 -21.19
N ALA A 630 -24.47 -8.82 -22.26
CA ALA A 630 -23.73 -8.03 -23.22
C ALA A 630 -24.07 -8.41 -24.67
N TYR A 631 -23.94 -7.44 -25.58
CA TYR A 631 -24.10 -7.60 -27.03
C TYR A 631 -22.87 -6.99 -27.70
N ALA A 632 -22.02 -7.80 -28.32
CA ALA A 632 -20.86 -7.30 -29.07
C ALA A 632 -21.23 -7.00 -30.53
N ASN A 633 -20.94 -5.78 -31.02
CA ASN A 633 -21.08 -5.46 -32.44
C ASN A 633 -19.87 -5.96 -33.24
N GLY A 634 -18.69 -5.93 -32.60
CA GLY A 634 -17.40 -6.41 -33.07
C GLY A 634 -16.46 -6.61 -31.87
N LEU A 635 -15.29 -7.21 -32.11
CA LEU A 635 -14.32 -7.54 -31.06
C LEU A 635 -13.00 -6.82 -31.31
N HIS A 636 -12.34 -6.43 -30.22
CA HIS A 636 -10.95 -6.02 -30.19
C HIS A 636 -10.28 -6.75 -29.03
N TRP A 637 -9.07 -7.28 -29.27
CA TRP A 637 -8.29 -7.98 -28.26
C TRP A 637 -8.08 -7.10 -27.02
N ASP A 638 -8.31 -7.68 -25.85
CA ASP A 638 -8.18 -7.06 -24.53
C ASP A 638 -8.89 -5.70 -24.34
N SER A 639 -9.92 -5.41 -25.14
CA SER A 639 -11.02 -4.55 -24.70
C SER A 639 -11.71 -5.19 -23.48
N CYS A 640 -12.24 -4.40 -22.54
CA CYS A 640 -12.90 -4.93 -21.35
C CYS A 640 -14.40 -4.63 -21.34
N MET A 641 -15.21 -5.66 -21.09
CA MET A 641 -16.63 -5.48 -20.71
C MET A 641 -16.74 -5.03 -19.25
N PHE A 642 -15.85 -5.54 -18.40
CA PHE A 642 -15.73 -5.21 -16.99
C PHE A 642 -14.24 -5.12 -16.61
N TYR A 643 -13.92 -4.15 -15.75
CA TYR A 643 -12.63 -4.04 -15.05
C TYR A 643 -12.88 -3.51 -13.64
N ALA A 644 -12.25 -4.07 -12.61
CA ALA A 644 -12.12 -3.43 -11.30
C ALA A 644 -10.76 -3.76 -10.68
N GLY A 645 -10.12 -2.79 -10.05
CA GLY A 645 -8.82 -2.97 -9.41
C GLY A 645 -8.42 -1.76 -8.58
N GLN A 646 -7.31 -1.89 -7.87
CA GLN A 646 -6.62 -0.76 -7.25
C GLN A 646 -6.11 0.20 -8.34
N ASP A 647 -5.39 -0.33 -9.32
CA ASP A 647 -4.84 0.45 -10.44
C ASP A 647 -4.58 -0.43 -11.68
N ALA A 648 -3.70 0.00 -12.60
CA ALA A 648 -3.37 -0.78 -13.79
C ALA A 648 -2.61 -2.09 -13.49
N ASN A 649 -2.02 -2.20 -12.30
CA ASN A 649 -1.05 -3.22 -11.93
C ASN A 649 -1.65 -4.28 -10.97
N ALA A 650 -2.72 -3.96 -10.25
CA ALA A 650 -3.52 -4.92 -9.48
C ALA A 650 -5.02 -4.78 -9.79
N ALA A 651 -5.58 -5.77 -10.49
CA ALA A 651 -6.97 -5.73 -10.95
C ALA A 651 -7.54 -7.09 -11.38
N MET A 652 -8.86 -7.10 -11.62
CA MET A 652 -9.59 -8.15 -12.34
C MET A 652 -10.35 -7.57 -13.54
N ALA A 653 -10.51 -8.36 -14.60
CA ALA A 653 -11.20 -7.94 -15.82
C ALA A 653 -11.87 -9.10 -16.56
N ILE A 654 -12.90 -8.76 -17.35
CA ILE A 654 -13.55 -9.67 -18.31
C ILE A 654 -13.40 -9.07 -19.71
N ALA A 655 -12.62 -9.74 -20.56
CA ALA A 655 -12.37 -9.36 -21.95
C ALA A 655 -13.16 -10.28 -22.91
N PRO A 656 -13.93 -9.74 -23.89
CA PRO A 656 -14.73 -10.55 -24.80
C PRO A 656 -13.86 -11.32 -25.80
N GLN A 657 -12.60 -10.89 -25.98
CA GLN A 657 -11.57 -11.56 -26.74
C GLN A 657 -10.20 -11.19 -26.14
N SER A 658 -9.41 -12.18 -25.74
CA SER A 658 -8.02 -12.04 -25.31
C SER A 658 -7.07 -11.88 -26.50
N GLY A 659 -5.79 -11.58 -26.26
CA GLY A 659 -4.74 -11.70 -27.29
C GLY A 659 -4.59 -13.11 -27.91
N THR A 660 -5.06 -14.17 -27.24
CA THR A 660 -5.14 -15.55 -27.79
C THR A 660 -6.43 -15.83 -28.55
N GLY A 661 -7.37 -14.88 -28.60
CA GLY A 661 -8.59 -14.98 -29.40
C GLY A 661 -9.79 -15.61 -28.68
N VAL A 662 -9.82 -15.63 -27.34
CA VAL A 662 -10.88 -16.28 -26.54
C VAL A 662 -11.51 -15.35 -25.49
N LEU A 663 -12.75 -15.60 -25.09
CA LEU A 663 -13.39 -14.89 -23.97
C LEU A 663 -12.65 -15.26 -22.68
N ARG A 664 -12.25 -14.25 -21.90
CA ARG A 664 -11.38 -14.42 -20.74
C ARG A 664 -11.86 -13.63 -19.53
N PHE A 665 -11.86 -14.28 -18.36
CA PHE A 665 -11.69 -13.61 -17.07
C PHE A 665 -10.22 -13.68 -16.65
N MET A 666 -9.71 -12.61 -16.05
CA MET A 666 -8.36 -12.55 -15.50
C MET A 666 -8.33 -11.74 -14.20
N ILE A 667 -7.44 -12.12 -13.28
CA ILE A 667 -7.13 -11.35 -12.06
C ILE A 667 -5.62 -11.42 -11.79
N PHE A 668 -5.03 -10.29 -11.42
CA PHE A 668 -3.59 -10.12 -11.18
C PHE A 668 -3.33 -9.14 -10.02
N GLY A 669 -2.25 -9.37 -9.27
CA GLY A 669 -2.02 -8.75 -7.97
C GLY A 669 -0.83 -7.80 -7.88
N ALA A 670 0.17 -7.94 -8.74
CA ALA A 670 1.31 -7.03 -8.86
C ALA A 670 1.61 -6.68 -10.32
N THR A 671 1.48 -7.62 -11.26
CA THR A 671 1.59 -7.36 -12.70
C THR A 671 0.73 -8.33 -13.52
N PHE A 672 0.46 -7.97 -14.78
CA PHE A 672 -0.11 -8.91 -15.76
C PHE A 672 0.68 -10.22 -15.92
N ASN A 673 1.96 -10.28 -15.53
CA ASN A 673 2.77 -11.51 -15.58
C ASN A 673 2.40 -12.53 -14.47
N ASP A 674 1.68 -12.12 -13.43
CA ASP A 674 1.13 -13.02 -12.39
C ASP A 674 -0.34 -13.43 -12.65
N ALA A 675 -0.90 -12.98 -13.78
CA ALA A 675 -2.31 -13.10 -14.09
C ALA A 675 -2.84 -14.54 -14.04
N GLN A 676 -3.91 -14.69 -13.27
CA GLN A 676 -4.62 -15.93 -13.03
C GLN A 676 -5.90 -15.87 -13.85
N VAL A 677 -6.04 -16.80 -14.81
CA VAL A 677 -7.03 -16.69 -15.88
C VAL A 677 -8.05 -17.82 -15.87
N VAL A 678 -9.24 -17.53 -16.40
CA VAL A 678 -10.22 -18.51 -16.85
C VAL A 678 -10.61 -18.14 -18.27
N GLU A 679 -10.38 -19.05 -19.22
CA GLU A 679 -10.67 -18.84 -20.64
C GLU A 679 -11.77 -19.80 -21.11
N ALA A 680 -12.63 -19.31 -22.01
CA ALA A 680 -13.54 -20.14 -22.79
C ALA A 680 -12.82 -20.72 -24.04
N PRO A 681 -13.34 -21.78 -24.70
CA PRO A 681 -12.74 -22.30 -25.93
C PRO A 681 -12.95 -21.41 -27.18
N TRP A 682 -13.57 -20.23 -27.03
CA TRP A 682 -13.89 -19.30 -28.13
C TRP A 682 -14.03 -17.85 -27.65
N ALA A 683 -13.96 -16.89 -28.59
CA ALA A 683 -14.30 -15.48 -28.34
C ALA A 683 -15.81 -15.25 -28.16
N MET A 684 -16.19 -14.19 -27.46
CA MET A 684 -17.58 -13.83 -27.21
C MET A 684 -18.40 -13.77 -28.53
N PRO A 685 -19.58 -14.42 -28.58
CA PRO A 685 -20.47 -14.33 -29.73
C PRO A 685 -20.89 -12.89 -30.05
N ILE A 686 -20.67 -12.48 -31.30
CA ILE A 686 -21.08 -11.17 -31.81
C ILE A 686 -22.53 -11.19 -32.32
N ARG A 687 -23.13 -10.00 -32.41
CA ARG A 687 -24.44 -9.71 -33.00
C ARG A 687 -25.64 -10.43 -32.35
N ARG A 688 -25.46 -10.94 -31.13
CA ARG A 688 -26.54 -11.43 -30.27
C ARG A 688 -26.33 -10.98 -28.83
N TRP A 689 -27.40 -11.00 -28.04
CA TRP A 689 -27.29 -10.92 -26.59
C TRP A 689 -26.70 -12.22 -26.03
N VAL A 690 -25.83 -12.05 -25.03
CA VAL A 690 -25.09 -13.10 -24.34
C VAL A 690 -25.12 -12.79 -22.84
N HIS A 691 -25.49 -13.76 -22.00
CA HIS A 691 -25.32 -13.62 -20.55
C HIS A 691 -23.93 -14.12 -20.16
N VAL A 692 -23.10 -13.26 -19.57
CA VAL A 692 -21.75 -13.61 -19.10
C VAL A 692 -21.76 -13.59 -17.58
N ALA A 693 -21.19 -14.61 -16.95
CA ALA A 693 -20.96 -14.63 -15.51
C ALA A 693 -19.63 -15.25 -15.13
N VAL A 694 -19.06 -14.78 -14.02
CA VAL A 694 -17.87 -15.33 -13.37
C VAL A 694 -18.23 -15.62 -11.91
N THR A 695 -17.80 -16.77 -11.39
CA THR A 695 -17.90 -17.10 -9.96
C THR A 695 -16.54 -17.52 -9.42
N LEU A 696 -16.23 -17.17 -8.17
CA LEU A 696 -15.06 -17.63 -7.42
C LEU A 696 -15.53 -18.20 -6.08
N GLN A 697 -15.19 -19.46 -5.82
CA GLN A 697 -15.46 -20.16 -4.56
C GLN A 697 -14.18 -20.83 -4.05
N GLY A 698 -13.65 -20.34 -2.94
CA GLY A 698 -12.34 -20.76 -2.43
C GLY A 698 -11.25 -20.42 -3.44
N ASN A 699 -10.68 -21.45 -4.06
CA ASN A 699 -9.70 -21.30 -5.14
C ASN A 699 -10.27 -21.69 -6.53
N THR A 700 -11.55 -22.08 -6.61
CA THR A 700 -12.18 -22.47 -7.88
C THR A 700 -12.88 -21.27 -8.52
N CYS A 701 -12.32 -20.77 -9.62
CA CYS A 701 -12.95 -19.78 -10.49
C CYS A 701 -13.60 -20.45 -11.70
N ARG A 702 -14.79 -19.99 -12.10
CA ARG A 702 -15.57 -20.53 -13.23
C ARG A 702 -16.11 -19.39 -14.09
N LEU A 703 -16.08 -19.59 -15.40
CA LEU A 703 -16.61 -18.67 -16.41
C LEU A 703 -17.83 -19.32 -17.08
N TYR A 704 -18.91 -18.57 -17.19
CA TYR A 704 -20.19 -19.02 -17.75
C TYR A 704 -20.62 -18.14 -18.91
N VAL A 705 -21.22 -18.77 -19.92
CA VAL A 705 -21.95 -18.09 -20.99
C VAL A 705 -23.32 -18.73 -21.17
N ASP A 706 -24.36 -17.90 -21.23
CA ASP A 706 -25.77 -18.29 -21.39
C ASP A 706 -26.19 -19.40 -20.40
N GLY A 707 -25.70 -19.28 -19.17
CA GLY A 707 -26.01 -20.22 -18.07
C GLY A 707 -25.15 -21.48 -18.04
N THR A 708 -24.31 -21.71 -19.04
CA THR A 708 -23.46 -22.91 -19.18
C THR A 708 -22.01 -22.60 -18.82
N GLU A 709 -21.35 -23.49 -18.07
CA GLU A 709 -19.91 -23.35 -17.77
C GLU A 709 -19.09 -23.56 -19.05
N VAL A 710 -18.21 -22.61 -19.36
CA VAL A 710 -17.34 -22.64 -20.55
C VAL A 710 -15.84 -22.66 -20.21
N GLY A 711 -15.47 -22.40 -18.96
CA GLY A 711 -14.09 -22.43 -18.50
C GLY A 711 -13.98 -22.50 -16.98
N LYS A 712 -12.88 -23.04 -16.47
CA LYS A 712 -12.62 -23.26 -15.03
C LYS A 712 -11.12 -23.17 -14.72
N ASN A 713 -10.78 -22.67 -13.54
CA ASN A 713 -9.44 -22.73 -12.94
C ASN A 713 -9.59 -23.08 -11.44
N GLU A 714 -8.81 -24.03 -10.92
CA GLU A 714 -8.88 -24.51 -9.52
C GLU A 714 -7.76 -23.97 -8.63
N ASP A 715 -6.80 -23.26 -9.21
CA ASP A 715 -5.61 -22.70 -8.56
C ASP A 715 -5.65 -21.17 -8.50
N MET A 716 -6.86 -20.61 -8.37
CA MET A 716 -7.10 -19.18 -8.19
C MET A 716 -6.79 -18.78 -6.74
N LEU A 717 -5.67 -18.08 -6.51
CA LEU A 717 -5.28 -17.63 -5.18
C LEU A 717 -5.82 -16.22 -4.88
N LEU A 718 -5.89 -15.38 -5.91
CA LEU A 718 -6.33 -13.98 -5.80
C LEU A 718 -7.85 -13.86 -5.75
N SER A 719 -8.30 -12.83 -5.05
CA SER A 719 -9.70 -12.43 -4.92
C SER A 719 -9.80 -10.90 -5.02
N PRO A 720 -11.01 -10.32 -5.19
CA PRO A 720 -11.20 -8.88 -5.20
C PRO A 720 -10.63 -8.16 -3.97
N ARG A 721 -10.67 -8.81 -2.79
CA ARG A 721 -10.04 -8.31 -1.55
C ARG A 721 -8.52 -8.12 -1.65
N GLN A 722 -7.83 -8.92 -2.47
CA GLN A 722 -6.38 -8.79 -2.65
C GLN A 722 -6.04 -7.65 -3.60
N VAL A 723 -6.76 -7.55 -4.72
CA VAL A 723 -6.43 -6.65 -5.84
C VAL A 723 -7.07 -5.25 -5.74
N GLY A 724 -8.01 -5.04 -4.81
CA GLY A 724 -8.67 -3.75 -4.59
C GLY A 724 -9.70 -3.37 -5.65
N ASP A 725 -10.28 -2.17 -5.53
CA ASP A 725 -11.36 -1.68 -6.39
C ASP A 725 -11.45 -0.15 -6.52
N GLN A 726 -10.35 0.56 -6.23
CA GLN A 726 -10.27 2.03 -6.29
C GLN A 726 -10.73 2.58 -7.66
N VAL A 727 -10.59 1.79 -8.73
CA VAL A 727 -11.10 2.12 -10.05
C VAL A 727 -11.92 0.93 -10.58
N THR A 728 -13.18 1.20 -10.93
CA THR A 728 -14.10 0.23 -11.54
C THR A 728 -14.71 0.80 -12.82
N PHE A 729 -14.69 0.03 -13.91
CA PHE A 729 -15.26 0.38 -15.21
C PHE A 729 -16.15 -0.74 -15.78
N LEU A 730 -17.22 -0.34 -16.47
CA LEU A 730 -17.84 -1.15 -17.53
C LEU A 730 -17.45 -0.60 -18.89
N GLY A 731 -17.20 -1.51 -19.85
CA GLY A 731 -16.88 -1.20 -21.24
C GLY A 731 -15.52 -0.54 -21.49
N ARG A 732 -14.67 -0.33 -20.48
CA ARG A 732 -13.38 0.39 -20.60
C ARG A 732 -12.29 -0.23 -19.72
N ASN A 733 -11.03 0.04 -20.06
CA ASN A 733 -9.85 -0.22 -19.23
C ASN A 733 -8.78 0.90 -19.41
N TRP A 734 -7.54 0.63 -19.02
CA TRP A 734 -6.44 1.59 -18.97
C TRP A 734 -5.69 1.76 -20.31
N ALA A 735 -5.68 0.73 -21.16
CA ALA A 735 -4.68 0.61 -22.24
C ALA A 735 -5.26 0.29 -23.63
N HIS A 736 -6.52 -0.16 -23.71
CA HIS A 736 -7.16 -0.61 -24.95
C HIS A 736 -8.38 0.26 -25.29
N PRO A 737 -8.83 0.26 -26.56
CA PRO A 737 -10.10 0.86 -26.92
C PRO A 737 -11.25 0.26 -26.10
N SER A 738 -12.33 1.03 -25.95
CA SER A 738 -13.52 0.55 -25.26
C SER A 738 -14.09 -0.73 -25.91
N PHE A 739 -14.95 -1.43 -25.17
CA PHE A 739 -15.85 -2.41 -25.76
C PHE A 739 -16.64 -1.79 -26.92
N ASN A 740 -16.91 -2.56 -27.98
CA ASN A 740 -17.77 -2.17 -29.09
C ASN A 740 -19.07 -2.98 -29.02
N GLY A 741 -20.07 -2.44 -28.32
CA GLY A 741 -21.24 -3.21 -27.96
C GLY A 741 -22.16 -2.53 -26.96
N ARG A 742 -22.99 -3.32 -26.30
CA ARG A 742 -23.92 -2.88 -25.24
C ARG A 742 -23.80 -3.76 -24.01
N ILE A 743 -24.02 -3.19 -22.82
CA ILE A 743 -24.09 -3.92 -21.55
C ILE A 743 -25.34 -3.49 -20.78
N GLN A 744 -26.02 -4.45 -20.16
CA GLN A 744 -27.18 -4.22 -19.28
C GLN A 744 -27.20 -5.22 -18.11
N GLY A 745 -27.90 -4.86 -17.03
CA GLY A 745 -28.18 -5.76 -15.91
C GLY A 745 -26.96 -6.23 -15.13
N PHE A 746 -25.99 -5.35 -14.88
CA PHE A 746 -24.76 -5.67 -14.15
C PHE A 746 -25.02 -5.95 -12.67
N ARG A 747 -24.57 -7.11 -12.19
CA ARG A 747 -24.78 -7.60 -10.82
C ARG A 747 -23.51 -8.16 -10.22
N VAL A 748 -23.36 -7.95 -8.90
CA VAL A 748 -22.29 -8.54 -8.10
C VAL A 748 -22.90 -9.24 -6.89
N GLN A 749 -22.49 -10.47 -6.64
CA GLN A 749 -22.80 -11.26 -5.45
C GLN A 749 -21.58 -11.25 -4.53
N ALA A 750 -21.77 -10.96 -3.25
CA ALA A 750 -20.82 -11.32 -2.20
C ALA A 750 -21.03 -12.81 -1.90
N GLY A 751 -20.12 -13.68 -2.33
CA GLY A 751 -20.31 -15.13 -2.38
C GLY A 751 -20.48 -15.70 -3.81
N ALA A 752 -20.28 -17.01 -3.95
CA ALA A 752 -20.34 -17.72 -5.22
C ALA A 752 -21.77 -18.19 -5.53
N LEU A 753 -22.30 -17.83 -6.71
CA LEU A 753 -23.54 -18.38 -7.24
C LEU A 753 -23.31 -19.82 -7.72
N SER A 754 -24.28 -20.69 -7.47
CA SER A 754 -24.31 -22.04 -8.05
C SER A 754 -24.60 -21.98 -9.56
N ALA A 755 -24.21 -23.04 -10.28
CA ALA A 755 -24.53 -23.16 -11.72
C ALA A 755 -26.03 -23.07 -12.00
N ALA A 756 -26.90 -23.51 -11.08
CA ALA A 756 -28.36 -23.41 -11.22
C ALA A 756 -28.86 -21.97 -11.09
N GLU A 757 -28.27 -21.17 -10.20
CA GLU A 757 -28.58 -19.74 -10.07
C GLU A 757 -28.08 -18.96 -11.29
N VAL A 758 -26.86 -19.25 -11.77
CA VAL A 758 -26.33 -18.64 -13.02
C VAL A 758 -27.21 -19.00 -14.23
N ALA A 759 -27.64 -20.25 -14.36
CA ALA A 759 -28.58 -20.70 -15.40
C ALA A 759 -30.02 -20.15 -15.24
N THR A 760 -30.33 -19.56 -14.09
CA THR A 760 -31.60 -18.83 -13.86
C THR A 760 -31.47 -17.37 -14.27
N LEU A 761 -30.32 -16.72 -14.01
CA LEU A 761 -30.03 -15.35 -14.44
C LEU A 761 -29.89 -15.21 -15.97
N ALA A 762 -29.50 -16.29 -16.65
CA ALA A 762 -29.31 -16.35 -18.10
C ALA A 762 -30.59 -16.50 -18.94
N ARG A 763 -31.79 -16.34 -18.34
CA ARG A 763 -33.09 -16.50 -19.02
C ARG A 763 -33.67 -15.15 -19.47
#